data_AF-A0A3Q9EUC2-F1
#
_entry.id   AF-A0A3Q9EUC2-F1
#
_cell.length_a   1.000
_cell.length_b   1.000
_cell.length_c   1.000
_cell.angle_alpha   90.00
_cell.angle_beta   90.00
_cell.angle_gamma   90.00
#
_symmetry.space_group_name_H-M   'P 1'
#
loop_
_entity.id
_entity.type
_entity.pdbx_description
1 polymer ?
#
loop_
_entity_poly.entity_id
_entity_poly.type
_entity_poly.pdbx_seq_one_letter_code
_entity_poly.pdbx_strand_id
1 'polypeptide(L)'
;MTTTAIPAVHRVAPKGRGAHRSITAAVRAAVDGDEIRIAPGDYVEVLVLDRAVSLLPDEGPDHAVRLLAADPGRPVLEITAPHVRVDGIALTGQDPVLPAVLVAAGGLELDGCEISGGRIEAGGDASLALRDCRVFGAALAGVHANTTGRTELIDTLVEDVDGTGVVLGSATTADLLGLTVREVTGSGVRVRGRAAAVLRDCRITGPGRSGLLIEDDASVAVLDCRLEETGAEGIRVLGSSRRPEGSPGRPEAAEGGVVLADCQVLRTGTDGVAVSGAGDVLLLTTGIRGGSGAGVSADDDSTAVLVDCRVDRPHGSCLVARGTARLSAEGTSVHGSRANGLLAGGRSQVTLASSDVTDCGFSAVHACDDSRLSLTDCRIGSTPEHGVRATDRAELTVEGVRISDCGLSGLQIDSAAAARVRGLSVLRGRAGINAESTGTVVLEECDVTQAERAGITCGTGTTAVLRDCRISGTGTAGLVIGERATPSIEDCTVRDATGSGLVLGPAAEPRVKAVTVARTGKNSLFVGEKARGTFEECVFAGAGRDGEAFPAVHMAAGSAPVLRACVVRDAEEDVAAEKGARPVFDGCVSRNVTNPALPTGRAEALASAEGGDTAPATQARETEAPSEDTLEDLLAELDGLAGLDRVKNDVSSLVKLMQTVRRREEMGLSAPPLSRHLVFTGNPGTGKTTVARLYGRILAAVGLLDRGHLVEADRSALVGEYVGHTGPKTTRVFEQARGGVLFIDEAYTLTQYAGTNDFGQEAIATLLKLMEDHRDDVVVIVAGYPREMETFVRSNPGLASRFNRTLLFEDYGSAELVSIVEHQAAQHQYELTPTAREALTAHFDTLPRERGFGNGRAARQLFQAMTERQAYRVAELSDISESDLMTLTPDDLP
;
A
#
# COMPACT_ATOMS: atom_id res chain seq x y z
N MET A 1 -47.42 42.93 -45.37
CA MET A 1 -46.50 43.12 -46.51
C MET A 1 -45.43 44.11 -46.08
N THR A 2 -44.42 43.65 -45.35
CA THR A 2 -43.25 44.45 -44.97
C THR A 2 -42.21 44.23 -46.06
N THR A 3 -41.91 45.30 -46.79
CA THR A 3 -40.83 45.40 -47.77
C THR A 3 -39.53 44.99 -47.10
N THR A 4 -38.93 43.86 -47.50
CA THR A 4 -37.54 43.52 -47.16
C THR A 4 -36.65 44.57 -47.82
N ALA A 5 -36.33 45.62 -47.06
CA ALA A 5 -35.34 46.61 -47.46
C ALA A 5 -34.01 45.87 -47.67
N ILE A 6 -33.36 46.14 -48.80
CA ILE A 6 -32.01 45.62 -49.06
C ILE A 6 -31.10 46.23 -47.99
N PRO A 7 -30.35 45.42 -47.22
CA PRO A 7 -29.49 45.93 -46.15
C PRO A 7 -28.48 46.91 -46.74
N ALA A 8 -28.38 48.09 -46.12
CA ALA A 8 -27.47 49.14 -46.57
C ALA A 8 -26.05 48.82 -46.07
N VAL A 9 -25.06 49.12 -46.91
CA VAL A 9 -23.64 48.96 -46.57
C VAL A 9 -23.05 50.32 -46.21
N HIS A 10 -22.67 50.50 -44.95
CA HIS A 10 -22.01 51.69 -44.42
C HIS A 10 -20.50 51.47 -44.42
N ARG A 11 -19.72 52.36 -45.05
CA ARG A 11 -18.25 52.26 -45.10
C ARG A 11 -17.57 53.20 -44.12
N VAL A 12 -16.70 52.64 -43.28
CA VAL A 12 -15.91 53.36 -42.27
C VAL A 12 -14.45 53.38 -42.71
N ALA A 13 -13.81 54.56 -42.67
CA ALA A 13 -12.37 54.68 -42.85
C ALA A 13 -11.81 55.81 -41.96
N PRO A 14 -10.68 55.60 -41.27
CA PRO A 14 -10.14 56.60 -40.35
C PRO A 14 -9.48 57.75 -41.11
N LYS A 15 -9.00 57.49 -42.34
CA LYS A 15 -8.40 58.45 -43.27
C LYS A 15 -8.86 58.10 -44.71
N GLY A 16 -9.45 59.06 -45.45
CA GLY A 16 -9.85 58.86 -46.87
C GLY A 16 -11.34 59.12 -47.18
N ARG A 17 -11.82 58.68 -48.36
CA ARG A 17 -13.23 58.76 -48.81
C ARG A 17 -14.09 57.60 -48.25
N GLY A 18 -14.18 57.48 -46.92
CA GLY A 18 -15.23 56.68 -46.27
C GLY A 18 -16.52 57.49 -46.10
N ALA A 19 -17.67 56.82 -45.97
CA ALA A 19 -18.94 57.49 -45.66
C ALA A 19 -18.97 57.98 -44.19
N HIS A 20 -18.28 57.26 -43.30
CA HIS A 20 -18.16 57.59 -41.88
C HIS A 20 -16.69 57.59 -41.45
N ARG A 21 -16.34 58.47 -40.49
CA ARG A 21 -14.98 58.59 -39.92
C ARG A 21 -14.75 57.74 -38.66
N SER A 22 -15.81 57.18 -38.11
CA SER A 22 -15.80 56.40 -36.87
C SER A 22 -16.86 55.30 -36.99
N ILE A 23 -16.67 54.19 -36.27
CA ILE A 23 -17.60 53.06 -36.29
C ILE A 23 -18.91 53.46 -35.58
N THR A 24 -18.81 54.21 -34.47
CA THR A 24 -19.98 54.75 -33.76
C THR A 24 -20.88 55.60 -34.67
N ALA A 25 -20.27 56.40 -35.56
CA ALA A 25 -21.04 57.23 -36.50
C ALA A 25 -21.78 56.39 -37.55
N ALA A 26 -21.22 55.26 -37.97
CA ALA A 26 -21.89 54.32 -38.88
C ALA A 26 -23.03 53.58 -38.16
N VAL A 27 -22.81 53.08 -36.94
CA VAL A 27 -23.85 52.41 -36.14
C VAL A 27 -25.05 53.32 -35.90
N ARG A 28 -24.83 54.60 -35.59
CA ARG A 28 -25.92 55.58 -35.43
C ARG A 28 -26.72 55.84 -36.70
N ALA A 29 -26.11 55.64 -37.87
CA ALA A 29 -26.76 55.83 -39.17
C ALA A 29 -27.42 54.53 -39.70
N ALA A 30 -27.01 53.39 -39.17
CA ALA A 30 -27.51 52.07 -39.56
C ALA A 30 -28.92 51.79 -39.03
N VAL A 31 -29.64 50.90 -39.70
CA VAL A 31 -30.87 50.27 -39.22
C VAL A 31 -30.66 48.77 -39.04
N ASP A 32 -31.61 48.08 -38.41
CA ASP A 32 -31.53 46.63 -38.22
C ASP A 32 -31.38 45.91 -39.57
N GLY A 33 -30.40 45.01 -39.64
CA GLY A 33 -29.97 44.25 -40.81
C GLY A 33 -28.82 44.87 -41.61
N ASP A 34 -28.44 46.12 -41.34
CA ASP A 34 -27.39 46.79 -42.11
C ASP A 34 -25.98 46.23 -41.84
N GLU A 35 -25.11 46.40 -42.84
CA GLU A 35 -23.71 45.97 -42.84
C GLU A 35 -22.78 47.17 -42.69
N ILE A 36 -21.78 47.07 -41.81
CA ILE A 36 -20.76 48.10 -41.59
C ILE A 36 -19.40 47.53 -42.00
N ARG A 37 -18.86 48.01 -43.13
CA ARG A 37 -17.54 47.65 -43.65
C ARG A 37 -16.47 48.61 -43.17
N ILE A 38 -15.42 48.08 -42.57
CA ILE A 38 -14.43 48.87 -41.83
C ILE A 38 -13.05 48.72 -42.49
N ALA A 39 -12.48 49.81 -42.98
CA ALA A 39 -11.13 49.81 -43.52
C ALA A 39 -10.08 49.51 -42.43
N PRO A 40 -8.96 48.85 -42.76
CA PRO A 40 -7.85 48.62 -41.85
C PRO A 40 -7.40 49.86 -41.06
N GLY A 41 -7.16 49.71 -39.76
CA GLY A 41 -6.71 50.78 -38.88
C GLY A 41 -7.10 50.59 -37.41
N ASP A 42 -6.57 51.49 -36.58
CA ASP A 42 -6.87 51.56 -35.16
C ASP A 42 -8.01 52.55 -34.90
N TYR A 43 -9.03 52.09 -34.19
CA TYR A 43 -10.23 52.84 -33.83
C TYR A 43 -10.33 52.90 -32.31
N VAL A 44 -10.24 54.09 -31.72
CA VAL A 44 -10.33 54.30 -30.27
C VAL A 44 -11.72 54.81 -29.94
N GLU A 45 -12.65 53.92 -29.61
CA GLU A 45 -14.07 54.23 -29.40
C GLU A 45 -14.66 53.31 -28.31
N VAL A 46 -15.84 53.66 -27.80
CA VAL A 46 -16.68 52.74 -27.01
C VAL A 46 -17.94 52.48 -27.81
N LEU A 47 -18.11 51.24 -28.25
CA LEU A 47 -19.17 50.87 -29.18
C LEU A 47 -20.35 50.25 -28.43
N VAL A 48 -21.51 50.91 -28.49
CA VAL A 48 -22.78 50.36 -27.99
C VAL A 48 -23.60 49.94 -29.20
N LEU A 49 -23.92 48.65 -29.28
CA LEU A 49 -24.73 48.06 -30.35
C LEU A 49 -26.13 47.76 -29.83
N ASP A 50 -27.02 48.74 -30.06
CA ASP A 50 -28.46 48.71 -29.75
C ASP A 50 -29.33 48.43 -30.99
N ARG A 51 -28.70 48.05 -32.11
CA ARG A 51 -29.32 47.68 -33.39
C ARG A 51 -28.70 46.39 -33.91
N ALA A 52 -29.48 45.58 -34.62
CA ALA A 52 -29.01 44.32 -35.20
C ALA A 52 -28.15 44.61 -36.44
N VAL A 53 -26.83 44.77 -36.27
CA VAL A 53 -25.90 45.12 -37.36
C VAL A 53 -24.76 44.11 -37.48
N SER A 54 -24.15 44.05 -38.66
CA SER A 54 -22.94 43.25 -38.89
C SER A 54 -21.72 44.16 -39.07
N LEU A 55 -20.66 43.91 -38.29
CA LEU A 55 -19.36 44.60 -38.42
C LEU A 55 -18.38 43.69 -39.14
N LEU A 56 -17.86 44.13 -40.29
CA LEU A 56 -16.89 43.36 -41.08
C LEU A 56 -15.72 44.24 -41.53
N PRO A 57 -14.49 43.72 -41.59
CA PRO A 57 -13.37 44.39 -42.23
C PRO A 57 -13.59 44.48 -43.74
N ASP A 58 -13.11 45.57 -44.35
CA ASP A 58 -12.82 45.59 -45.79
C ASP A 58 -11.59 44.70 -46.09
N GLU A 59 -11.35 44.35 -47.37
CA GLU A 59 -10.24 43.49 -47.78
C GLU A 59 -8.89 43.90 -47.13
N GLY A 60 -8.23 42.94 -46.48
CA GLY A 60 -6.99 43.16 -45.74
C GLY A 60 -6.47 41.89 -45.06
N PRO A 61 -5.31 41.95 -44.40
CA PRO A 61 -4.84 40.85 -43.57
C PRO A 61 -5.74 40.64 -42.35
N ASP A 62 -5.71 39.45 -41.75
CA ASP A 62 -6.50 39.11 -40.57
C ASP A 62 -6.24 40.11 -39.43
N HIS A 63 -7.30 40.49 -38.72
CA HIS A 63 -7.27 41.43 -37.61
C HIS A 63 -6.63 42.81 -37.93
N ALA A 64 -6.70 43.25 -39.20
CA ALA A 64 -6.22 44.57 -39.61
C ALA A 64 -7.08 45.74 -39.08
N VAL A 65 -8.28 45.45 -38.60
CA VAL A 65 -9.16 46.40 -37.90
C VAL A 65 -9.02 46.16 -36.41
N ARG A 66 -8.58 47.18 -35.67
CA ARG A 66 -8.37 47.12 -34.22
C ARG A 66 -9.26 48.13 -33.52
N LEU A 67 -10.19 47.67 -32.70
CA LEU A 67 -11.02 48.49 -31.85
C LEU A 67 -10.44 48.50 -30.44
N LEU A 68 -10.04 49.68 -29.99
CA LEU A 68 -9.39 49.92 -28.71
C LEU A 68 -10.36 50.66 -27.80
N ALA A 69 -10.58 50.17 -26.57
CA ALA A 69 -11.41 50.86 -25.59
C ALA A 69 -10.89 52.29 -25.37
N ALA A 70 -11.79 53.27 -25.42
CA ALA A 70 -11.44 54.68 -25.17
C ALA A 70 -11.35 55.04 -23.67
N ASP A 71 -11.93 54.22 -22.79
CA ASP A 71 -12.02 54.45 -21.34
C ASP A 71 -11.70 53.15 -20.58
N PRO A 72 -10.79 53.16 -19.59
CA PRO A 72 -10.50 52.01 -18.73
C PRO A 72 -11.72 51.37 -18.05
N GLY A 73 -12.74 52.18 -17.72
CA GLY A 73 -13.90 51.71 -16.95
C GLY A 73 -15.03 51.12 -17.79
N ARG A 74 -14.91 51.06 -19.12
CA ARG A 74 -15.98 50.63 -20.02
C ARG A 74 -15.50 49.55 -20.99
N PRO A 75 -16.37 48.59 -21.35
CA PRO A 75 -16.06 47.63 -22.40
C PRO A 75 -15.84 48.36 -23.73
N VAL A 76 -14.99 47.79 -24.59
CA VAL A 76 -14.81 48.27 -25.96
C VAL A 76 -16.09 48.03 -26.78
N LEU A 77 -16.81 46.95 -26.46
CA LEU A 77 -18.03 46.55 -27.13
C LEU A 77 -19.12 46.19 -26.09
N GLU A 78 -20.24 46.91 -26.15
CA GLU A 78 -21.42 46.71 -25.31
C GLU A 78 -22.63 46.39 -26.19
N ILE A 79 -23.32 45.29 -25.91
CA ILE A 79 -24.41 44.79 -26.75
C ILE A 79 -25.71 44.70 -25.97
N THR A 80 -26.76 45.25 -26.57
CA THR A 80 -28.14 45.19 -26.09
C THR A 80 -29.13 44.73 -27.16
N ALA A 81 -28.71 44.71 -28.44
CA ALA A 81 -29.53 44.22 -29.54
C ALA A 81 -29.40 42.71 -29.77
N PRO A 82 -30.44 42.08 -30.35
CA PRO A 82 -30.35 40.71 -30.86
C PRO A 82 -29.57 40.67 -32.19
N HIS A 83 -28.98 39.51 -32.51
CA HIS A 83 -28.39 39.21 -33.82
C HIS A 83 -27.29 40.17 -34.28
N VAL A 84 -26.41 40.58 -33.37
CA VAL A 84 -25.22 41.34 -33.73
C VAL A 84 -24.12 40.38 -34.19
N ARG A 85 -23.49 40.67 -35.34
CA ARG A 85 -22.34 39.90 -35.85
C ARG A 85 -21.10 40.77 -35.92
N VAL A 86 -19.96 40.22 -35.50
CA VAL A 86 -18.64 40.85 -35.64
C VAL A 86 -17.68 39.81 -36.20
N ASP A 87 -17.00 40.16 -37.28
CA ASP A 87 -16.19 39.23 -38.06
C ASP A 87 -14.76 39.79 -38.23
N GLY A 88 -13.71 39.03 -37.90
CA GLY A 88 -12.32 39.38 -38.24
C GLY A 88 -11.71 40.58 -37.50
N ILE A 89 -12.32 41.09 -36.43
CA ILE A 89 -11.88 42.31 -35.73
C ILE A 89 -11.10 41.98 -34.45
N ALA A 90 -10.04 42.73 -34.18
CA ALA A 90 -9.37 42.72 -32.87
C ALA A 90 -10.02 43.73 -31.92
N LEU A 91 -10.48 43.25 -30.76
CA LEU A 91 -11.15 44.00 -29.71
C LEU A 91 -10.24 44.06 -28.47
N THR A 92 -9.79 45.24 -28.07
CA THR A 92 -8.86 45.40 -26.95
C THR A 92 -9.43 46.31 -25.86
N GLY A 93 -9.68 45.74 -24.69
CA GLY A 93 -9.97 46.47 -23.46
C GLY A 93 -8.72 47.10 -22.84
N GLN A 94 -8.89 47.90 -21.79
CA GLN A 94 -7.77 48.55 -21.09
C GLN A 94 -7.55 48.02 -19.65
N ASP A 95 -8.50 47.28 -19.10
CA ASP A 95 -8.42 46.70 -17.75
C ASP A 95 -8.73 45.19 -17.82
N PRO A 96 -7.73 44.32 -17.59
CA PRO A 96 -7.92 42.87 -17.56
C PRO A 96 -9.00 42.39 -16.60
N VAL A 97 -9.29 43.15 -15.53
CA VAL A 97 -10.30 42.80 -14.51
C VAL A 97 -11.72 43.12 -14.97
N LEU A 98 -11.90 43.89 -16.03
CA LEU A 98 -13.21 44.29 -16.55
C LEU A 98 -13.54 43.56 -17.86
N PRO A 99 -14.81 43.54 -18.30
CA PRO A 99 -15.16 42.99 -19.59
C PRO A 99 -14.63 43.90 -20.70
N ALA A 100 -13.91 43.33 -21.67
CA ALA A 100 -13.65 43.97 -22.95
C ALA A 100 -14.92 43.94 -23.82
N VAL A 101 -15.66 42.85 -23.77
CA VAL A 101 -16.94 42.67 -24.45
C VAL A 101 -18.03 42.33 -23.43
N LEU A 102 -19.11 43.12 -23.42
CA LEU A 102 -20.26 42.91 -22.54
C LEU A 102 -21.53 42.71 -23.38
N VAL A 103 -22.15 41.52 -23.26
CA VAL A 103 -23.47 41.22 -23.82
C VAL A 103 -24.48 41.31 -22.69
N ALA A 104 -25.07 42.49 -22.52
CA ALA A 104 -26.01 42.78 -21.45
C ALA A 104 -27.40 42.18 -21.71
N ALA A 105 -27.80 42.11 -22.98
CA ALA A 105 -29.03 41.50 -23.47
C ALA A 105 -28.89 41.19 -24.97
N GLY A 106 -29.80 40.38 -25.52
CA GLY A 106 -29.82 40.10 -26.96
C GLY A 106 -28.85 39.00 -27.38
N GLY A 107 -28.04 39.24 -28.42
CA GLY A 107 -27.19 38.18 -28.97
C GLY A 107 -25.99 38.65 -29.77
N LEU A 108 -24.85 38.00 -29.54
CA LEU A 108 -23.57 38.29 -30.19
C LEU A 108 -23.01 37.05 -30.89
N GLU A 109 -22.65 37.20 -32.16
CA GLU A 109 -21.85 36.26 -32.94
C GLU A 109 -20.48 36.89 -33.24
N LEU A 110 -19.42 36.30 -32.73
CA LEU A 110 -18.03 36.61 -33.06
C LEU A 110 -17.47 35.51 -33.96
N ASP A 111 -16.88 35.90 -35.09
CA ASP A 111 -16.27 35.01 -36.07
C ASP A 111 -14.85 35.50 -36.37
N GLY A 112 -13.82 34.65 -36.18
CA GLY A 112 -12.43 35.03 -36.46
C GLY A 112 -11.93 36.26 -35.69
N CYS A 113 -12.37 36.49 -34.45
CA CYS A 113 -12.02 37.69 -33.68
C CYS A 113 -10.91 37.45 -32.64
N GLU A 114 -10.09 38.47 -32.37
CA GLU A 114 -9.15 38.49 -31.25
C GLU A 114 -9.67 39.41 -30.15
N ILE A 115 -9.72 38.93 -28.92
CA ILE A 115 -10.19 39.69 -27.76
C ILE A 115 -9.09 39.72 -26.71
N SER A 116 -8.71 40.92 -26.27
CA SER A 116 -7.66 41.10 -25.26
C SER A 116 -7.90 42.25 -24.30
N GLY A 117 -7.13 42.31 -23.22
CA GLY A 117 -7.18 43.40 -22.24
C GLY A 117 -8.49 43.44 -21.44
N GLY A 118 -9.14 42.30 -21.30
CA GLY A 118 -10.40 42.12 -20.58
C GLY A 118 -11.13 40.85 -21.02
N ARG A 119 -12.14 40.45 -20.25
CA ARG A 119 -12.93 39.23 -20.50
C ARG A 119 -14.07 39.44 -21.49
N ILE A 120 -14.68 38.36 -21.96
CA ILE A 120 -16.01 38.39 -22.57
C ILE A 120 -17.03 38.03 -21.50
N GLU A 121 -18.07 38.84 -21.34
CA GLU A 121 -19.13 38.63 -20.35
C GLU A 121 -20.52 38.64 -21.00
N ALA A 122 -21.33 37.60 -20.72
CA ALA A 122 -22.72 37.51 -21.13
C ALA A 122 -23.62 37.30 -19.91
N GLY A 123 -24.66 38.12 -19.78
CA GLY A 123 -25.59 38.12 -18.64
C GLY A 123 -27.06 38.06 -19.05
N GLY A 124 -27.93 37.83 -18.07
CA GLY A 124 -29.39 37.90 -18.29
C GLY A 124 -29.91 36.78 -19.19
N ASP A 125 -30.46 37.17 -20.35
CA ASP A 125 -30.97 36.28 -21.41
C ASP A 125 -30.10 36.28 -22.67
N ALA A 126 -28.92 36.90 -22.59
CA ALA A 126 -28.01 37.05 -23.71
C ALA A 126 -27.57 35.69 -24.30
N SER A 127 -27.55 35.59 -25.63
CA SER A 127 -26.89 34.51 -26.37
C SER A 127 -25.49 34.94 -26.84
N LEU A 128 -24.53 34.02 -26.77
CA LEU A 128 -23.14 34.28 -27.13
C LEU A 128 -22.63 33.17 -28.03
N ALA A 129 -22.11 33.50 -29.21
CA ALA A 129 -21.48 32.53 -30.12
C ALA A 129 -20.09 33.04 -30.52
N LEU A 130 -19.07 32.22 -30.30
CA LEU A 130 -17.69 32.47 -30.71
C LEU A 130 -17.28 31.35 -31.67
N ARG A 131 -16.75 31.72 -32.83
CA ARG A 131 -16.23 30.82 -33.85
C ARG A 131 -14.84 31.28 -34.24
N ASP A 132 -13.86 30.38 -34.23
CA ASP A 132 -12.48 30.68 -34.62
C ASP A 132 -11.89 31.91 -33.89
N CYS A 133 -12.33 32.12 -32.64
CA CYS A 133 -11.96 33.29 -31.84
C CYS A 133 -10.79 32.99 -30.90
N ARG A 134 -10.06 34.03 -30.52
CA ARG A 134 -8.98 33.96 -29.53
C ARG A 134 -9.19 34.99 -28.43
N VAL A 135 -9.15 34.54 -27.17
CA VAL A 135 -9.33 35.39 -25.97
C VAL A 135 -8.09 35.27 -25.09
N PHE A 136 -7.43 36.41 -24.79
CA PHE A 136 -6.19 36.41 -24.01
C PHE A 136 -5.95 37.68 -23.18
N GLY A 137 -5.08 37.59 -22.17
CA GLY A 137 -4.70 38.74 -21.33
C GLY A 137 -5.85 39.27 -20.48
N ALA A 138 -6.68 38.37 -19.96
CA ALA A 138 -7.80 38.68 -19.06
C ALA A 138 -7.49 38.26 -17.62
N ALA A 139 -8.08 38.94 -16.64
CA ALA A 139 -8.03 38.57 -15.24
C ALA A 139 -9.41 38.08 -14.75
N LEU A 140 -9.40 37.24 -13.72
CA LEU A 140 -10.55 36.53 -13.14
C LEU A 140 -11.17 35.46 -14.05
N ALA A 141 -11.53 35.82 -15.29
CA ALA A 141 -12.03 34.88 -16.29
C ALA A 141 -11.70 35.30 -17.73
N GLY A 142 -11.55 34.36 -18.67
CA GLY A 142 -11.45 34.66 -20.10
C GLY A 142 -12.84 34.88 -20.73
N VAL A 143 -13.72 33.89 -20.56
CA VAL A 143 -15.14 33.95 -20.94
C VAL A 143 -16.01 33.69 -19.72
N HIS A 144 -16.98 34.57 -19.46
CA HIS A 144 -17.92 34.45 -18.36
C HIS A 144 -19.37 34.54 -18.86
N ALA A 145 -20.02 33.39 -18.98
CA ALA A 145 -21.42 33.29 -19.40
C ALA A 145 -22.31 32.94 -18.21
N ASN A 146 -22.95 33.96 -17.65
CA ASN A 146 -23.89 33.85 -16.54
C ASN A 146 -25.29 34.25 -17.01
N THR A 147 -25.86 33.45 -17.91
CA THR A 147 -27.05 33.77 -18.69
C THR A 147 -28.09 32.63 -18.61
N THR A 148 -29.26 32.88 -19.18
CA THR A 148 -30.28 31.87 -19.50
C THR A 148 -30.32 31.56 -21.00
N GLY A 149 -29.59 32.33 -21.81
CA GLY A 149 -29.40 32.12 -23.24
C GLY A 149 -28.35 31.05 -23.54
N ARG A 150 -28.25 30.72 -24.84
CA ARG A 150 -27.29 29.72 -25.35
C ARG A 150 -25.90 30.32 -25.53
N THR A 151 -24.88 29.55 -25.17
CA THR A 151 -23.47 29.90 -25.39
C THR A 151 -22.80 28.86 -26.29
N GLU A 152 -22.27 29.26 -27.45
CA GLU A 152 -21.50 28.39 -28.34
C GLU A 152 -20.05 28.86 -28.37
N LEU A 153 -19.09 27.99 -28.05
CA LEU A 153 -17.66 28.24 -28.27
C LEU A 153 -17.13 27.18 -29.22
N ILE A 154 -16.89 27.56 -30.48
CA ILE A 154 -16.46 26.66 -31.55
C ILE A 154 -15.06 27.07 -31.99
N ASP A 155 -14.12 26.12 -31.98
CA ASP A 155 -12.73 26.31 -32.37
C ASP A 155 -12.08 27.55 -31.73
N THR A 156 -12.50 27.82 -30.49
CA THR A 156 -12.08 29.00 -29.72
C THR A 156 -10.84 28.69 -28.89
N LEU A 157 -9.88 29.60 -28.88
CA LEU A 157 -8.69 29.54 -28.03
C LEU A 157 -8.82 30.53 -26.87
N VAL A 158 -8.76 30.02 -25.64
CA VAL A 158 -8.67 30.84 -24.42
C VAL A 158 -7.31 30.60 -23.77
N GLU A 159 -6.50 31.65 -23.66
CA GLU A 159 -5.15 31.53 -23.12
C GLU A 159 -4.69 32.75 -22.32
N ASP A 160 -3.59 32.61 -21.55
CA ASP A 160 -3.01 33.70 -20.76
C ASP A 160 -4.05 34.43 -19.90
N VAL A 161 -4.74 33.66 -19.06
CA VAL A 161 -5.78 34.17 -18.15
C VAL A 161 -5.31 34.05 -16.71
N ASP A 162 -5.20 35.19 -16.01
CA ASP A 162 -5.01 35.21 -14.57
C ASP A 162 -6.34 34.94 -13.85
N GLY A 163 -6.79 33.68 -13.90
CA GLY A 163 -8.06 33.23 -13.37
C GLY A 163 -8.56 31.98 -14.08
N THR A 164 -9.89 31.87 -14.24
CA THR A 164 -10.52 30.70 -14.88
C THR A 164 -10.66 30.90 -16.39
N GLY A 165 -10.37 29.91 -17.22
CA GLY A 165 -10.52 30.07 -18.68
C GLY A 165 -11.96 30.40 -19.08
N VAL A 166 -12.89 29.47 -18.81
CA VAL A 166 -14.32 29.63 -19.11
C VAL A 166 -15.16 29.40 -17.85
N VAL A 167 -16.10 30.31 -17.56
CA VAL A 167 -17.06 30.20 -16.46
C VAL A 167 -18.47 30.17 -17.02
N LEU A 168 -19.20 29.11 -16.71
CA LEU A 168 -20.61 28.91 -17.04
C LEU A 168 -21.44 28.88 -15.75
N GLY A 169 -22.40 29.79 -15.63
CA GLY A 169 -23.24 29.93 -14.43
C GLY A 169 -24.74 30.03 -14.74
N SER A 170 -25.53 30.37 -13.73
CA SER A 170 -26.99 30.52 -13.84
C SER A 170 -27.65 29.26 -14.40
N ALA A 171 -28.32 29.34 -15.56
CA ALA A 171 -28.92 28.23 -16.28
C ALA A 171 -28.43 28.21 -17.74
N THR A 172 -27.18 28.63 -17.97
CA THR A 172 -26.57 28.68 -19.29
C THR A 172 -26.57 27.29 -19.93
N THR A 173 -27.05 27.18 -21.16
CA THR A 173 -26.85 26.00 -22.02
C THR A 173 -25.66 26.26 -22.93
N ALA A 174 -24.59 25.47 -22.81
CA ALA A 174 -23.35 25.71 -23.53
C ALA A 174 -22.92 24.53 -24.41
N ASP A 175 -22.55 24.83 -25.65
CA ASP A 175 -21.94 23.88 -26.59
C ASP A 175 -20.50 24.34 -26.87
N LEU A 176 -19.53 23.57 -26.39
CA LEU A 176 -18.10 23.83 -26.51
C LEU A 176 -17.50 22.77 -27.46
N LEU A 177 -17.15 23.17 -28.68
CA LEU A 177 -16.63 22.28 -29.73
C LEU A 177 -15.23 22.74 -30.13
N GLY A 178 -14.23 21.88 -30.03
CA GLY A 178 -12.85 22.26 -30.40
C GLY A 178 -12.23 23.35 -29.50
N LEU A 179 -12.83 23.63 -28.34
CA LEU A 179 -12.32 24.62 -27.40
C LEU A 179 -10.92 24.21 -26.90
N THR A 180 -9.97 25.13 -26.99
CA THR A 180 -8.64 24.99 -26.37
C THR A 180 -8.49 25.98 -25.23
N VAL A 181 -8.18 25.48 -24.03
CA VAL A 181 -7.85 26.31 -22.85
C VAL A 181 -6.43 25.98 -22.39
N ARG A 182 -5.57 27.00 -22.31
CA ARG A 182 -4.19 26.84 -21.85
C ARG A 182 -3.69 28.04 -21.05
N GLU A 183 -2.61 27.85 -20.28
CA GLU A 183 -1.93 28.96 -19.58
C GLU A 183 -2.89 29.78 -18.70
N VAL A 184 -3.69 29.09 -17.87
CA VAL A 184 -4.62 29.74 -16.92
C VAL A 184 -4.18 29.48 -15.48
N THR A 185 -4.22 30.50 -14.61
CA THR A 185 -3.80 30.34 -13.20
C THR A 185 -4.84 29.65 -12.32
N GLY A 186 -6.12 29.68 -12.73
CA GLY A 186 -7.26 29.04 -12.08
C GLY A 186 -7.66 27.71 -12.71
N SER A 187 -8.97 27.46 -12.83
CA SER A 187 -9.51 26.26 -13.49
C SER A 187 -9.63 26.47 -15.00
N GLY A 188 -9.56 25.39 -15.79
CA GLY A 188 -9.75 25.47 -17.24
C GLY A 188 -11.18 25.89 -17.59
N VAL A 189 -12.15 25.04 -17.23
CA VAL A 189 -13.58 25.30 -17.37
C VAL A 189 -14.27 25.10 -16.03
N ARG A 190 -15.15 26.02 -15.65
CA ARG A 190 -15.95 25.97 -14.42
C ARG A 190 -17.43 26.05 -14.74
N VAL A 191 -18.21 25.07 -14.30
CA VAL A 191 -19.66 24.99 -14.51
C VAL A 191 -20.36 24.95 -13.15
N ARG A 192 -21.31 25.87 -12.92
CA ARG A 192 -21.99 26.04 -11.62
C ARG A 192 -23.47 26.42 -11.77
N GLY A 193 -24.19 26.46 -10.66
CA GLY A 193 -25.63 26.71 -10.65
C GLY A 193 -26.42 25.55 -11.28
N ARG A 194 -27.24 25.86 -12.28
CA ARG A 194 -28.02 24.89 -13.07
C ARG A 194 -27.59 24.87 -14.54
N ALA A 195 -26.35 25.30 -14.80
CA ALA A 195 -25.82 25.32 -16.16
C ALA A 195 -25.66 23.89 -16.72
N ALA A 196 -25.89 23.76 -18.02
CA ALA A 196 -25.74 22.52 -18.77
C ALA A 196 -24.71 22.72 -19.88
N ALA A 197 -23.64 21.92 -19.90
CA ALA A 197 -22.55 22.10 -20.85
C ALA A 197 -22.18 20.81 -21.58
N VAL A 198 -21.97 20.89 -22.89
CA VAL A 198 -21.46 19.80 -23.72
C VAL A 198 -20.10 20.20 -24.26
N LEU A 199 -19.06 19.44 -23.92
CA LEU A 199 -17.69 19.61 -24.40
C LEU A 199 -17.39 18.48 -25.39
N ARG A 200 -16.99 18.84 -26.63
CA ARG A 200 -16.62 17.91 -27.70
C ARG A 200 -15.26 18.29 -28.28
N ASP A 201 -14.37 17.33 -28.44
CA ASP A 201 -13.05 17.51 -29.05
C ASP A 201 -12.23 18.66 -28.39
N CYS A 202 -12.47 18.92 -27.10
CA CYS A 202 -11.83 20.01 -26.38
C CYS A 202 -10.48 19.61 -25.78
N ARG A 203 -9.57 20.57 -25.67
CA ARG A 203 -8.26 20.40 -25.05
C ARG A 203 -8.05 21.40 -23.92
N ILE A 204 -7.77 20.91 -22.72
CA ILE A 204 -7.46 21.74 -21.55
C ILE A 204 -6.08 21.35 -21.03
N THR A 205 -5.13 22.28 -21.05
CA THR A 205 -3.72 22.00 -20.73
C THR A 205 -3.13 23.02 -19.76
N GLY A 206 -2.46 22.56 -18.71
CA GLY A 206 -1.74 23.42 -17.78
C GLY A 206 -2.58 24.38 -16.92
N PRO A 207 -3.83 24.09 -16.52
CA PRO A 207 -4.55 24.97 -15.59
C PRO A 207 -3.91 24.91 -14.20
N GLY A 208 -3.78 26.04 -13.51
CA GLY A 208 -3.18 26.11 -12.17
C GLY A 208 -4.00 25.41 -11.08
N ARG A 209 -5.29 25.15 -11.31
CA ARG A 209 -6.17 24.34 -10.43
C ARG A 209 -6.72 23.14 -11.21
N SER A 210 -8.03 22.92 -11.15
CA SER A 210 -8.69 21.79 -11.81
C SER A 210 -8.89 22.04 -13.31
N GLY A 211 -8.78 21.01 -14.14
CA GLY A 211 -9.09 21.11 -15.58
C GLY A 211 -10.54 21.45 -15.83
N LEU A 212 -11.44 20.67 -15.24
CA LEU A 212 -12.88 20.92 -15.24
C LEU A 212 -13.40 20.92 -13.79
N LEU A 213 -14.09 21.99 -13.40
CA LEU A 213 -14.71 22.14 -12.08
C LEU A 213 -16.22 22.22 -12.21
N ILE A 214 -16.94 21.32 -11.55
CA ILE A 214 -18.40 21.23 -11.54
C ILE A 214 -18.92 21.44 -10.12
N GLU A 215 -19.92 22.31 -9.98
CA GLU A 215 -20.51 22.73 -8.71
C GLU A 215 -22.05 22.78 -8.78
N ASP A 216 -22.68 22.81 -7.61
CA ASP A 216 -24.12 22.95 -7.43
C ASP A 216 -24.92 21.84 -8.14
N ASP A 217 -25.90 22.18 -8.97
CA ASP A 217 -26.77 21.27 -9.72
C ASP A 217 -26.41 21.25 -11.23
N ALA A 218 -25.16 21.59 -11.56
CA ALA A 218 -24.70 21.63 -12.95
C ALA A 218 -24.73 20.23 -13.59
N SER A 219 -24.88 20.22 -14.92
CA SER A 219 -24.89 19.00 -15.74
C SER A 219 -23.86 19.12 -16.86
N VAL A 220 -22.96 18.16 -17.02
CA VAL A 220 -21.88 18.27 -18.01
C VAL A 220 -21.68 16.96 -18.76
N ALA A 221 -21.67 17.02 -20.09
CA ALA A 221 -21.25 15.92 -20.96
C ALA A 221 -19.90 16.27 -21.60
N VAL A 222 -18.92 15.38 -21.49
CA VAL A 222 -17.56 15.56 -22.02
C VAL A 222 -17.25 14.39 -22.95
N LEU A 223 -16.94 14.70 -24.21
CA LEU A 223 -16.82 13.73 -25.29
C LEU A 223 -15.52 13.95 -26.04
N ASP A 224 -14.70 12.91 -26.16
CA ASP A 224 -13.47 12.94 -26.97
C ASP A 224 -12.48 14.04 -26.53
N CYS A 225 -12.54 14.44 -25.25
CA CYS A 225 -11.74 15.53 -24.72
C CYS A 225 -10.43 15.04 -24.08
N ARG A 226 -9.45 15.95 -24.03
CA ARG A 226 -8.15 15.71 -23.41
C ARG A 226 -7.81 16.79 -22.38
N LEU A 227 -7.60 16.35 -21.14
CA LEU A 227 -7.22 17.20 -20.01
C LEU A 227 -5.83 16.80 -19.52
N GLU A 228 -4.88 17.72 -19.49
CA GLU A 228 -3.49 17.41 -19.15
C GLU A 228 -2.82 18.47 -18.26
N GLU A 229 -1.84 18.04 -17.48
CA GLU A 229 -0.93 18.92 -16.72
C GLU A 229 -1.65 19.85 -15.73
N THR A 230 -2.72 19.38 -15.10
CA THR A 230 -3.48 20.20 -14.16
C THR A 230 -2.69 20.42 -12.87
N GLY A 231 -2.76 21.61 -12.27
CA GLY A 231 -2.12 21.93 -10.98
C GLY A 231 -2.79 21.26 -9.79
N ALA A 232 -4.08 20.90 -9.93
CA ALA A 232 -4.83 20.09 -8.97
C ALA A 232 -5.48 18.91 -9.68
N GLU A 233 -6.80 18.73 -9.56
CA GLU A 233 -7.51 17.59 -10.15
C GLU A 233 -7.64 17.71 -11.67
N GLY A 234 -7.71 16.59 -12.38
CA GLY A 234 -8.15 16.60 -13.77
C GLY A 234 -9.58 17.15 -13.86
N ILE A 235 -10.46 16.51 -13.08
CA ILE A 235 -11.88 16.87 -12.99
C ILE A 235 -12.30 16.85 -11.52
N ARG A 236 -12.96 17.92 -11.08
CA ARG A 236 -13.48 18.06 -9.72
C ARG A 236 -14.99 18.26 -9.75
N VAL A 237 -15.72 17.37 -9.10
CA VAL A 237 -17.18 17.45 -8.93
C VAL A 237 -17.50 17.65 -7.45
N LEU A 238 -17.99 18.83 -7.11
CA LEU A 238 -18.44 19.17 -5.75
C LEU A 238 -19.94 18.93 -5.55
N GLY A 239 -20.69 18.93 -6.65
CA GLY A 239 -22.12 18.66 -6.73
C GLY A 239 -22.54 18.57 -8.19
N SER A 240 -23.64 17.86 -8.47
CA SER A 240 -24.27 17.83 -9.77
C SER A 240 -25.75 17.48 -9.63
N SER A 241 -26.54 17.74 -10.66
CA SER A 241 -27.85 17.10 -10.79
C SER A 241 -27.68 15.57 -10.87
N ARG A 242 -28.75 14.80 -10.65
CA ARG A 242 -28.70 13.34 -10.77
C ARG A 242 -28.86 12.89 -12.22
N ARG A 243 -28.14 11.84 -12.60
CA ARG A 243 -28.36 11.17 -13.89
C ARG A 243 -29.73 10.46 -13.93
N PRO A 244 -30.40 10.39 -15.09
CA PRO A 244 -31.55 9.54 -15.29
C PRO A 244 -31.18 8.05 -15.13
N GLU A 245 -32.05 7.25 -14.52
CA GLU A 245 -31.83 5.80 -14.42
C GLU A 245 -31.88 5.14 -15.82
N GLY A 246 -30.92 4.25 -16.10
CA GLY A 246 -30.94 3.42 -17.31
C GLY A 246 -30.25 3.97 -18.56
N SER A 247 -29.46 5.05 -18.47
CA SER A 247 -28.71 5.63 -19.60
C SER A 247 -27.19 5.38 -19.51
N PRO A 248 -26.68 4.16 -19.76
CA PRO A 248 -25.23 3.89 -19.78
C PRO A 248 -24.58 4.24 -21.14
N GLY A 249 -25.35 4.73 -22.11
CA GLY A 249 -24.86 5.06 -23.44
C GLY A 249 -24.06 6.37 -23.48
N ARG A 250 -23.29 6.54 -24.56
CA ARG A 250 -22.62 7.80 -24.89
C ARG A 250 -23.65 8.94 -24.90
N PRO A 251 -23.45 10.02 -24.13
CA PRO A 251 -24.45 11.07 -24.02
C PRO A 251 -24.50 11.88 -25.33
N GLU A 252 -25.71 12.21 -25.80
CA GLU A 252 -25.89 13.17 -26.89
C GLU A 252 -25.96 14.61 -26.36
N ALA A 253 -26.42 14.80 -25.12
CA ALA A 253 -26.58 16.07 -24.43
C ALA A 253 -26.29 15.96 -22.91
N ALA A 254 -26.22 17.09 -22.23
CA ALA A 254 -26.05 17.16 -20.77
C ALA A 254 -27.41 16.98 -20.05
N GLU A 255 -27.87 15.72 -19.92
CA GLU A 255 -29.19 15.37 -19.36
C GLU A 255 -29.15 14.97 -17.86
N GLY A 256 -28.17 15.48 -17.12
CA GLY A 256 -28.02 15.25 -15.69
C GLY A 256 -26.68 14.63 -15.31
N GLY A 257 -26.18 14.95 -14.11
CA GLY A 257 -24.87 14.52 -13.63
C GLY A 257 -23.70 14.95 -14.51
N VAL A 258 -22.58 14.27 -14.35
CA VAL A 258 -21.36 14.48 -15.15
C VAL A 258 -21.02 13.19 -15.89
N VAL A 259 -21.00 13.25 -17.22
CA VAL A 259 -20.71 12.08 -18.07
C VAL A 259 -19.49 12.35 -18.92
N LEU A 260 -18.52 11.44 -18.86
CA LEU A 260 -17.35 11.42 -19.72
C LEU A 260 -17.41 10.21 -20.64
N ALA A 261 -17.16 10.40 -21.92
CA ALA A 261 -16.97 9.30 -22.87
C ALA A 261 -15.73 9.54 -23.73
N ASP A 262 -14.93 8.49 -23.92
CA ASP A 262 -13.75 8.49 -24.81
C ASP A 262 -12.71 9.59 -24.47
N CYS A 263 -12.61 9.95 -23.18
CA CYS A 263 -11.77 11.04 -22.70
C CYS A 263 -10.40 10.57 -22.21
N GLN A 264 -9.42 11.49 -22.19
CA GLN A 264 -8.10 11.29 -21.58
C GLN A 264 -7.83 12.32 -20.48
N VAL A 265 -7.47 11.86 -19.28
CA VAL A 265 -7.04 12.68 -18.14
C VAL A 265 -5.62 12.29 -17.76
N LEU A 266 -4.67 13.20 -17.94
CA LEU A 266 -3.24 12.87 -17.93
C LEU A 266 -2.44 13.80 -17.01
N ARG A 267 -1.58 13.21 -16.15
CA ARG A 267 -0.56 13.93 -15.35
C ARG A 267 -1.16 15.07 -14.51
N THR A 268 -2.07 14.73 -13.61
CA THR A 268 -2.72 15.68 -12.71
C THR A 268 -1.87 16.00 -11.47
N GLY A 269 -2.06 17.20 -10.92
CA GLY A 269 -1.39 17.66 -9.72
C GLY A 269 -1.90 16.99 -8.45
N THR A 270 -3.14 16.49 -8.46
CA THR A 270 -3.73 15.63 -7.41
C THR A 270 -4.46 14.44 -8.06
N ASP A 271 -5.77 14.35 -7.91
CA ASP A 271 -6.58 13.23 -8.38
C ASP A 271 -6.92 13.35 -9.88
N GLY A 272 -7.09 12.23 -10.58
CA GLY A 272 -7.58 12.24 -11.96
C GLY A 272 -9.01 12.79 -12.02
N VAL A 273 -9.92 12.11 -11.34
CA VAL A 273 -11.32 12.53 -11.15
C VAL A 273 -11.66 12.45 -9.66
N ALA A 274 -12.06 13.58 -9.08
CA ALA A 274 -12.48 13.64 -7.67
C ALA A 274 -13.95 14.05 -7.56
N VAL A 275 -14.72 13.23 -6.86
CA VAL A 275 -16.16 13.41 -6.63
C VAL A 275 -16.42 13.49 -5.13
N SER A 276 -17.16 14.51 -4.69
CA SER A 276 -17.50 14.74 -3.29
C SER A 276 -18.90 15.32 -3.15
N GLY A 277 -19.41 15.45 -1.92
CA GLY A 277 -20.76 15.93 -1.67
C GLY A 277 -21.82 15.05 -2.32
N ALA A 278 -22.69 15.65 -3.14
CA ALA A 278 -23.78 14.97 -3.85
C ALA A 278 -23.47 14.72 -5.34
N GLY A 279 -22.20 14.78 -5.76
CA GLY A 279 -21.80 14.60 -7.14
C GLY A 279 -22.12 13.20 -7.70
N ASP A 280 -22.52 13.14 -8.97
CA ASP A 280 -22.85 11.93 -9.70
C ASP A 280 -22.11 11.88 -11.05
N VAL A 281 -21.19 10.92 -11.18
CA VAL A 281 -20.27 10.81 -12.33
C VAL A 281 -20.39 9.46 -13.03
N LEU A 282 -20.41 9.51 -14.37
CA LEU A 282 -20.24 8.37 -15.27
C LEU A 282 -18.97 8.54 -16.10
N LEU A 283 -18.08 7.56 -16.07
CA LEU A 283 -16.93 7.47 -16.95
C LEU A 283 -17.14 6.27 -17.89
N LEU A 284 -17.19 6.53 -19.19
CA LEU A 284 -17.25 5.54 -20.26
C LEU A 284 -15.93 5.60 -21.03
N THR A 285 -15.28 4.45 -21.24
CA THR A 285 -14.09 4.33 -22.11
C THR A 285 -13.00 5.38 -21.83
N THR A 286 -12.90 5.83 -20.57
CA THR A 286 -12.05 6.97 -20.19
C THR A 286 -10.70 6.48 -19.68
N GLY A 287 -9.62 7.09 -20.20
CA GLY A 287 -8.25 6.80 -19.79
C GLY A 287 -7.71 7.82 -18.80
N ILE A 288 -7.40 7.38 -17.59
CA ILE A 288 -6.79 8.19 -16.52
C ILE A 288 -5.37 7.69 -16.30
N ARG A 289 -4.36 8.56 -16.44
CA ARG A 289 -2.96 8.14 -16.32
C ARG A 289 -2.07 9.14 -15.61
N GLY A 290 -1.26 8.62 -14.68
CA GLY A 290 -0.40 9.42 -13.83
C GLY A 290 -1.20 10.14 -12.74
N GLY A 291 -0.61 11.19 -12.17
CA GLY A 291 -1.22 11.95 -11.09
C GLY A 291 -0.47 11.77 -9.78
N SER A 292 -0.43 12.82 -8.94
CA SER A 292 0.15 12.72 -7.59
C SER A 292 -0.80 12.06 -6.58
N GLY A 293 -2.11 12.13 -6.83
CA GLY A 293 -3.18 11.61 -5.98
C GLY A 293 -3.78 10.31 -6.54
N ALA A 294 -5.08 10.12 -6.29
CA ALA A 294 -5.82 8.97 -6.76
C ALA A 294 -6.18 9.04 -8.25
N GLY A 295 -6.43 7.90 -8.89
CA GLY A 295 -6.99 7.90 -10.25
C GLY A 295 -8.42 8.44 -10.25
N VAL A 296 -9.30 7.77 -9.50
CA VAL A 296 -10.67 8.22 -9.21
C VAL A 296 -10.92 8.15 -7.72
N SER A 297 -11.42 9.25 -7.14
CA SER A 297 -11.83 9.33 -5.74
C SER A 297 -13.32 9.70 -5.63
N ALA A 298 -14.04 8.99 -4.77
CA ALA A 298 -15.43 9.23 -4.43
C ALA A 298 -15.57 9.33 -2.90
N ASP A 299 -15.94 10.52 -2.43
CA ASP A 299 -16.10 10.84 -1.01
C ASP A 299 -17.56 11.24 -0.69
N ASP A 300 -17.89 11.33 0.60
CA ASP A 300 -19.21 11.73 1.12
C ASP A 300 -20.36 10.87 0.54
N ASP A 301 -21.43 11.47 0.03
CA ASP A 301 -22.61 10.79 -0.53
C ASP A 301 -22.56 10.64 -2.06
N SER A 302 -21.37 10.79 -2.64
CA SER A 302 -21.17 10.83 -4.09
C SER A 302 -21.36 9.47 -4.77
N THR A 303 -21.57 9.51 -6.08
CA THR A 303 -21.67 8.33 -6.94
C THR A 303 -20.67 8.43 -8.09
N ALA A 304 -19.85 7.40 -8.27
CA ALA A 304 -18.91 7.27 -9.38
C ALA A 304 -19.10 5.92 -10.07
N VAL A 305 -19.39 5.94 -11.37
CA VAL A 305 -19.59 4.74 -12.19
C VAL A 305 -18.56 4.75 -13.31
N LEU A 306 -17.81 3.65 -13.45
CA LEU A 306 -16.80 3.45 -14.47
C LEU A 306 -17.20 2.25 -15.34
N VAL A 307 -17.18 2.41 -16.65
CA VAL A 307 -17.43 1.35 -17.62
C VAL A 307 -16.32 1.37 -18.66
N ASP A 308 -15.65 0.23 -18.85
CA ASP A 308 -14.56 0.05 -19.83
C ASP A 308 -13.42 1.08 -19.69
N CYS A 309 -13.15 1.52 -18.46
CA CYS A 309 -12.15 2.56 -18.19
C CYS A 309 -10.75 1.99 -17.97
N ARG A 310 -9.74 2.84 -18.06
CA ARG A 310 -8.36 2.50 -17.72
C ARG A 310 -7.78 3.49 -16.73
N VAL A 311 -7.31 3.01 -15.59
CA VAL A 311 -6.61 3.81 -14.57
C VAL A 311 -5.19 3.27 -14.42
N ASP A 312 -4.20 4.03 -14.88
CA ASP A 312 -2.81 3.58 -15.02
C ASP A 312 -1.80 4.50 -14.29
N ARG A 313 -1.04 3.90 -13.39
CA ARG A 313 0.12 4.51 -12.70
C ARG A 313 -0.13 5.83 -11.95
N PRO A 314 -1.18 5.95 -11.13
CA PRO A 314 -1.26 7.05 -10.15
C PRO A 314 -0.21 6.85 -9.04
N HIS A 315 0.26 7.96 -8.47
CA HIS A 315 1.07 7.90 -7.24
C HIS A 315 0.26 7.48 -6.02
N GLY A 316 -1.03 7.84 -5.95
CA GLY A 316 -1.97 7.34 -4.95
C GLY A 316 -2.63 6.02 -5.38
N SER A 317 -3.73 5.67 -4.70
CA SER A 317 -4.53 4.51 -5.09
C SER A 317 -5.27 4.74 -6.40
N CYS A 318 -5.51 3.70 -7.21
CA CYS A 318 -6.23 3.91 -8.47
C CYS A 318 -7.70 4.29 -8.26
N LEU A 319 -8.40 3.54 -7.41
CA LEU A 319 -9.80 3.80 -7.07
C LEU A 319 -9.93 3.97 -5.55
N VAL A 320 -10.63 5.01 -5.11
CA VAL A 320 -10.86 5.30 -3.69
C VAL A 320 -12.33 5.61 -3.45
N ALA A 321 -12.95 4.93 -2.47
CA ALA A 321 -14.29 5.24 -1.99
C ALA A 321 -14.27 5.42 -0.47
N ARG A 322 -14.77 6.55 0.05
CA ARG A 322 -14.88 6.83 1.49
C ARG A 322 -16.22 7.45 1.83
N GLY A 323 -16.48 7.65 3.12
CA GLY A 323 -17.75 8.21 3.58
C GLY A 323 -18.89 7.23 3.32
N THR A 324 -19.90 7.64 2.56
CA THR A 324 -21.08 6.84 2.17
C THR A 324 -21.16 6.69 0.65
N ALA A 325 -20.04 6.93 -0.04
CA ALA A 325 -19.96 7.00 -1.48
C ALA A 325 -20.28 5.64 -2.14
N ARG A 326 -20.82 5.69 -3.35
CA ARG A 326 -21.07 4.52 -4.21
C ARG A 326 -20.09 4.54 -5.38
N LEU A 327 -19.24 3.52 -5.47
CA LEU A 327 -18.31 3.36 -6.58
C LEU A 327 -18.60 2.04 -7.31
N SER A 328 -18.88 2.09 -8.61
CA SER A 328 -19.03 0.90 -9.44
C SER A 328 -18.05 0.95 -10.59
N ALA A 329 -17.36 -0.16 -10.85
CA ALA A 329 -16.45 -0.27 -11.98
C ALA A 329 -16.68 -1.62 -12.71
N GLU A 330 -17.01 -1.54 -13.99
CA GLU A 330 -17.23 -2.68 -14.87
C GLU A 330 -16.25 -2.60 -16.05
N GLY A 331 -15.68 -3.74 -16.47
CA GLY A 331 -14.75 -3.78 -17.61
C GLY A 331 -13.50 -2.92 -17.43
N THR A 332 -13.17 -2.53 -16.20
CA THR A 332 -12.18 -1.50 -15.92
C THR A 332 -10.82 -2.11 -15.60
N SER A 333 -9.76 -1.59 -16.22
CA SER A 333 -8.39 -2.01 -15.93
C SER A 333 -7.69 -1.02 -15.00
N VAL A 334 -7.23 -1.51 -13.85
CA VAL A 334 -6.51 -0.79 -12.81
C VAL A 334 -5.09 -1.33 -12.74
N HIS A 335 -4.09 -0.48 -12.98
CA HIS A 335 -2.71 -0.93 -13.10
C HIS A 335 -1.70 0.07 -12.52
N GLY A 336 -0.65 -0.41 -11.86
CA GLY A 336 0.58 0.36 -11.63
C GLY A 336 0.53 1.40 -10.50
N SER A 337 -0.44 1.31 -9.58
CA SER A 337 -0.54 2.22 -8.43
C SER A 337 0.69 2.09 -7.52
N ARG A 338 1.21 3.20 -6.98
CA ARG A 338 2.20 3.13 -5.88
C ARG A 338 1.57 2.86 -4.50
N ALA A 339 0.24 2.82 -4.42
CA ALA A 339 -0.52 2.47 -3.25
C ALA A 339 -1.42 1.25 -3.52
N ASN A 340 -2.72 1.31 -3.18
CA ASN A 340 -3.67 0.22 -3.43
C ASN A 340 -4.31 0.37 -4.83
N GLY A 341 -4.70 -0.74 -5.46
CA GLY A 341 -5.51 -0.68 -6.67
C GLY A 341 -6.91 -0.13 -6.38
N LEU A 342 -7.55 -0.65 -5.34
CA LEU A 342 -8.86 -0.21 -4.85
C LEU A 342 -8.82 -0.07 -3.32
N LEU A 343 -9.25 1.07 -2.80
CA LEU A 343 -9.43 1.33 -1.37
C LEU A 343 -10.89 1.69 -1.06
N ALA A 344 -11.57 0.85 -0.28
CA ALA A 344 -12.91 1.08 0.22
C ALA A 344 -12.86 1.30 1.74
N GLY A 345 -13.29 2.48 2.20
CA GLY A 345 -13.34 2.84 3.62
C GLY A 345 -14.65 3.53 4.01
N GLY A 346 -14.78 3.88 5.28
CA GLY A 346 -16.02 4.40 5.85
C GLY A 346 -17.18 3.40 5.72
N ARG A 347 -18.34 3.86 5.26
CA ARG A 347 -19.54 3.08 4.94
C ARG A 347 -19.81 3.04 3.42
N SER A 348 -18.73 3.14 2.63
CA SER A 348 -18.83 3.15 1.18
C SER A 348 -19.37 1.82 0.64
N GLN A 349 -19.98 1.88 -0.54
CA GLN A 349 -20.47 0.72 -1.28
C GLN A 349 -19.70 0.64 -2.59
N VAL A 350 -18.96 -0.44 -2.78
CA VAL A 350 -18.07 -0.61 -3.92
C VAL A 350 -18.39 -1.90 -4.65
N THR A 351 -18.55 -1.81 -5.97
CA THR A 351 -18.74 -2.98 -6.86
C THR A 351 -17.68 -2.96 -7.94
N LEU A 352 -16.98 -4.07 -8.11
CA LEU A 352 -16.02 -4.27 -9.18
C LEU A 352 -16.40 -5.54 -9.95
N ALA A 353 -16.65 -5.41 -11.25
CA ALA A 353 -17.12 -6.51 -12.10
C ALA A 353 -16.27 -6.62 -13.37
N SER A 354 -15.92 -7.84 -13.79
CA SER A 354 -15.19 -8.10 -15.05
C SER A 354 -13.96 -7.20 -15.23
N SER A 355 -13.21 -6.97 -14.17
CA SER A 355 -12.17 -5.94 -14.08
C SER A 355 -10.83 -6.51 -13.63
N ASP A 356 -9.75 -5.82 -14.00
CA ASP A 356 -8.38 -6.21 -13.72
C ASP A 356 -7.73 -5.25 -12.71
N VAL A 357 -7.06 -5.77 -11.68
CA VAL A 357 -6.34 -4.97 -10.68
C VAL A 357 -4.94 -5.56 -10.47
N THR A 358 -3.92 -4.95 -11.09
CA THR A 358 -2.55 -5.49 -11.04
C THR A 358 -1.48 -4.43 -10.75
N ASP A 359 -0.29 -4.91 -10.37
CA ASP A 359 0.94 -4.12 -10.27
C ASP A 359 0.82 -2.94 -9.27
N CYS A 360 0.33 -3.25 -8.07
CA CYS A 360 0.09 -2.28 -7.00
C CYS A 360 1.24 -2.25 -5.98
N GLY A 361 1.49 -1.10 -5.35
CA GLY A 361 2.55 -0.91 -4.35
C GLY A 361 2.23 -1.43 -2.95
N PHE A 362 0.94 -1.57 -2.63
CA PHE A 362 0.42 -2.27 -1.44
C PHE A 362 -0.59 -3.33 -1.88
N SER A 363 -1.51 -3.71 -1.01
CA SER A 363 -2.63 -4.60 -1.31
C SER A 363 -3.39 -4.16 -2.56
N ALA A 364 -3.73 -5.09 -3.45
CA ALA A 364 -4.40 -4.74 -4.70
C ALA A 364 -5.84 -4.24 -4.44
N VAL A 365 -6.57 -4.91 -3.55
CA VAL A 365 -7.89 -4.47 -3.08
C VAL A 365 -7.93 -4.46 -1.56
N HIS A 366 -8.35 -3.34 -0.97
CA HIS A 366 -8.42 -3.14 0.47
C HIS A 366 -9.79 -2.60 0.89
N ALA A 367 -10.49 -3.33 1.76
CA ALA A 367 -11.74 -2.92 2.38
C ALA A 367 -11.57 -2.79 3.90
N CYS A 368 -11.88 -1.62 4.45
CA CYS A 368 -11.78 -1.32 5.88
C CYS A 368 -13.06 -0.67 6.43
N ASP A 369 -13.05 -0.34 7.71
CA ASP A 369 -14.17 0.27 8.44
C ASP A 369 -15.48 -0.55 8.33
N ASP A 370 -16.55 0.04 7.80
CA ASP A 370 -17.90 -0.51 7.59
C ASP A 370 -18.22 -0.64 6.08
N SER A 371 -17.19 -0.70 5.24
CA SER A 371 -17.37 -0.70 3.78
C SER A 371 -17.99 -2.01 3.30
N ARG A 372 -18.76 -1.92 2.21
CA ARG A 372 -19.31 -3.09 1.51
C ARG A 372 -18.68 -3.21 0.15
N LEU A 373 -18.01 -4.33 -0.10
CA LEU A 373 -17.28 -4.58 -1.33
C LEU A 373 -17.79 -5.86 -2.01
N SER A 374 -18.19 -5.74 -3.28
CA SER A 374 -18.53 -6.88 -4.14
C SER A 374 -17.53 -6.99 -5.30
N LEU A 375 -16.95 -8.16 -5.48
CA LEU A 375 -16.02 -8.48 -6.55
C LEU A 375 -16.58 -9.64 -7.39
N THR A 376 -16.78 -9.43 -8.70
CA THR A 376 -17.33 -10.44 -9.60
C THR A 376 -16.48 -10.57 -10.86
N ASP A 377 -16.04 -11.79 -11.18
CA ASP A 377 -15.26 -12.10 -12.39
C ASP A 377 -13.99 -11.24 -12.58
N CYS A 378 -13.34 -10.85 -11.48
CA CYS A 378 -12.14 -10.02 -11.49
C CYS A 378 -10.85 -10.84 -11.61
N ARG A 379 -9.80 -10.24 -12.18
CA ARG A 379 -8.41 -10.73 -12.04
C ARG A 379 -7.59 -9.76 -11.21
N ILE A 380 -6.94 -10.27 -10.18
CA ILE A 380 -6.20 -9.48 -9.20
C ILE A 380 -4.80 -10.09 -9.06
N GLY A 381 -3.74 -9.29 -9.01
CA GLY A 381 -2.42 -9.88 -8.78
C GLY A 381 -1.24 -8.92 -8.88
N SER A 382 -0.03 -9.49 -8.85
CA SER A 382 1.23 -8.74 -8.91
C SER A 382 1.31 -7.66 -7.83
N THR A 383 1.25 -8.07 -6.56
CA THR A 383 1.28 -7.15 -5.39
C THR A 383 2.27 -7.66 -4.34
N PRO A 384 3.01 -6.77 -3.65
CA PRO A 384 3.92 -7.16 -2.57
C PRO A 384 3.18 -7.61 -1.30
N GLU A 385 1.90 -7.28 -1.16
CA GLU A 385 1.10 -7.62 0.02
C GLU A 385 -0.02 -8.62 -0.31
N HIS A 386 -1.28 -8.20 -0.17
CA HIS A 386 -2.44 -9.03 -0.29
C HIS A 386 -3.15 -8.78 -1.63
N GLY A 387 -3.68 -9.85 -2.24
CA GLY A 387 -4.58 -9.68 -3.38
C GLY A 387 -5.84 -8.93 -2.96
N VAL A 388 -6.56 -9.49 -2.00
CA VAL A 388 -7.73 -8.85 -1.36
C VAL A 388 -7.56 -8.87 0.15
N ARG A 389 -7.75 -7.72 0.80
CA ARG A 389 -7.77 -7.59 2.26
C ARG A 389 -9.09 -6.98 2.74
N ALA A 390 -9.69 -7.61 3.75
CA ALA A 390 -10.83 -7.08 4.49
C ALA A 390 -10.48 -7.00 6.00
N THR A 391 -10.65 -5.83 6.59
CA THR A 391 -10.35 -5.52 8.01
C THR A 391 -11.56 -4.85 8.68
N ASP A 392 -11.45 -4.59 9.99
CA ASP A 392 -12.45 -3.93 10.82
C ASP A 392 -13.80 -4.64 10.79
N ARG A 393 -14.87 -4.02 10.25
CA ARG A 393 -16.21 -4.59 10.07
C ARG A 393 -16.63 -4.60 8.60
N ALA A 394 -15.67 -4.61 7.69
CA ALA A 394 -15.94 -4.63 6.26
C ALA A 394 -16.70 -5.91 5.85
N GLU A 395 -17.63 -5.77 4.90
CA GLU A 395 -18.39 -6.87 4.32
C GLU A 395 -17.93 -7.13 2.89
N LEU A 396 -17.36 -8.32 2.66
CA LEU A 396 -16.80 -8.73 1.39
C LEU A 396 -17.67 -9.82 0.73
N THR A 397 -18.05 -9.61 -0.54
CA THR A 397 -18.65 -10.64 -1.40
C THR A 397 -17.76 -10.87 -2.61
N VAL A 398 -17.40 -12.13 -2.88
CA VAL A 398 -16.48 -12.50 -3.96
C VAL A 398 -17.08 -13.64 -4.78
N GLU A 399 -17.18 -13.45 -6.09
CA GLU A 399 -17.70 -14.45 -7.03
C GLU A 399 -16.80 -14.55 -8.27
N GLY A 400 -16.27 -15.75 -8.57
CA GLY A 400 -15.54 -15.98 -9.83
C GLY A 400 -14.20 -15.25 -9.96
N VAL A 401 -13.60 -14.80 -8.84
CA VAL A 401 -12.36 -14.01 -8.84
C VAL A 401 -11.11 -14.89 -8.94
N ARG A 402 -10.09 -14.41 -9.68
CA ARG A 402 -8.76 -15.02 -9.73
C ARG A 402 -7.73 -14.09 -9.12
N ILE A 403 -6.94 -14.59 -8.18
CA ILE A 403 -5.87 -13.88 -7.50
C ILE A 403 -4.55 -14.58 -7.79
N SER A 404 -3.52 -13.87 -8.24
CA SER A 404 -2.19 -14.45 -8.43
C SER A 404 -1.02 -13.57 -8.01
N ASP A 405 0.12 -14.21 -7.75
CA ASP A 405 1.43 -13.54 -7.59
C ASP A 405 1.42 -12.47 -6.48
N CYS A 406 1.00 -12.88 -5.27
CA CYS A 406 0.89 -12.01 -4.08
C CYS A 406 2.01 -12.29 -3.05
N GLY A 407 2.69 -11.25 -2.56
CA GLY A 407 3.83 -11.37 -1.64
C GLY A 407 3.48 -11.79 -0.20
N LEU A 408 2.23 -11.58 0.23
CA LEU A 408 1.70 -12.04 1.52
C LEU A 408 0.59 -13.08 1.33
N SER A 409 -0.67 -12.69 1.16
CA SER A 409 -1.76 -13.66 0.97
C SER A 409 -2.67 -13.33 -0.19
N GLY A 410 -3.27 -14.34 -0.82
CA GLY A 410 -4.28 -14.10 -1.84
C GLY A 410 -5.49 -13.38 -1.27
N LEU A 411 -6.08 -13.92 -0.21
CA LEU A 411 -7.18 -13.32 0.53
C LEU A 411 -6.85 -13.23 2.02
N GLN A 412 -6.91 -12.04 2.59
CA GLN A 412 -6.79 -11.78 4.04
C GLN A 412 -8.12 -11.25 4.57
N ILE A 413 -8.66 -11.90 5.60
CA ILE A 413 -9.83 -11.43 6.34
C ILE A 413 -9.39 -11.37 7.80
N ASP A 414 -9.41 -10.19 8.42
CA ASP A 414 -8.98 -10.01 9.79
C ASP A 414 -10.06 -9.29 10.65
N SER A 415 -9.79 -9.19 11.96
CA SER A 415 -10.61 -8.41 12.90
C SER A 415 -12.07 -8.93 13.03
N ALA A 416 -13.06 -8.14 12.63
CA ALA A 416 -14.48 -8.50 12.64
C ALA A 416 -15.09 -8.47 11.22
N ALA A 417 -14.25 -8.49 10.19
CA ALA A 417 -14.69 -8.46 8.81
C ALA A 417 -15.45 -9.74 8.44
N ALA A 418 -16.50 -9.62 7.63
CA ALA A 418 -17.29 -10.74 7.14
C ALA A 418 -17.01 -10.98 5.66
N ALA A 419 -16.98 -12.24 5.23
CA ALA A 419 -16.74 -12.59 3.84
C ALA A 419 -17.62 -13.75 3.37
N ARG A 420 -18.24 -13.58 2.20
CA ARG A 420 -18.86 -14.66 1.42
C ARG A 420 -18.11 -14.80 0.10
N VAL A 421 -17.46 -15.94 -0.07
CA VAL A 421 -16.55 -16.18 -1.19
C VAL A 421 -17.01 -17.45 -1.91
N ARG A 422 -17.25 -17.33 -3.22
CA ARG A 422 -17.64 -18.44 -4.08
C ARG A 422 -16.79 -18.46 -5.35
N GLY A 423 -16.19 -19.59 -5.68
CA GLY A 423 -15.43 -19.73 -6.94
C GLY A 423 -14.16 -18.89 -6.99
N LEU A 424 -13.48 -18.66 -5.86
CA LEU A 424 -12.22 -17.94 -5.80
C LEU A 424 -11.05 -18.87 -6.17
N SER A 425 -10.21 -18.44 -7.11
CA SER A 425 -8.93 -19.10 -7.39
C SER A 425 -7.76 -18.26 -6.88
N VAL A 426 -6.88 -18.85 -6.06
CA VAL A 426 -5.61 -18.25 -5.63
C VAL A 426 -4.44 -19.08 -6.17
N LEU A 427 -3.54 -18.44 -6.90
CA LEU A 427 -2.39 -19.08 -7.55
C LEU A 427 -1.10 -18.35 -7.19
N ARG A 428 -0.10 -19.07 -6.67
CA ARG A 428 1.24 -18.53 -6.34
C ARG A 428 1.18 -17.32 -5.40
N GLY A 429 1.27 -17.59 -4.10
CA GLY A 429 1.44 -16.55 -3.09
C GLY A 429 2.09 -17.12 -1.85
N ARG A 430 2.55 -16.27 -0.93
CA ARG A 430 3.15 -16.75 0.32
C ARG A 430 2.14 -17.55 1.15
N ALA A 431 0.90 -17.09 1.27
CA ALA A 431 -0.24 -17.83 1.81
C ALA A 431 -1.44 -17.76 0.85
N GLY A 432 -2.32 -18.75 0.85
CA GLY A 432 -3.50 -18.73 -0.01
C GLY A 432 -4.62 -17.84 0.55
N ILE A 433 -5.40 -18.38 1.49
CA ILE A 433 -6.50 -17.69 2.16
C ILE A 433 -6.26 -17.70 3.67
N ASN A 434 -6.25 -16.52 4.29
CA ASN A 434 -6.16 -16.36 5.74
C ASN A 434 -7.46 -15.73 6.26
N ALA A 435 -8.20 -16.50 7.06
CA ALA A 435 -9.42 -16.08 7.72
C ALA A 435 -9.17 -15.97 9.23
N GLU A 436 -8.75 -14.80 9.68
CA GLU A 436 -8.45 -14.46 11.09
C GLU A 436 -9.49 -13.48 11.63
N SER A 437 -10.76 -13.82 11.48
CA SER A 437 -11.88 -12.94 11.81
C SER A 437 -12.84 -13.55 12.83
N THR A 438 -13.47 -12.66 13.59
CA THR A 438 -14.64 -12.93 14.44
C THR A 438 -15.97 -12.78 13.70
N GLY A 439 -15.93 -12.23 12.48
CA GLY A 439 -17.06 -12.14 11.56
C GLY A 439 -17.41 -13.47 10.90
N THR A 440 -18.52 -13.50 10.15
CA THR A 440 -18.92 -14.69 9.40
C THR A 440 -18.05 -14.86 8.16
N VAL A 441 -17.36 -15.98 8.04
CA VAL A 441 -16.55 -16.34 6.87
C VAL A 441 -17.10 -17.60 6.22
N VAL A 442 -17.49 -17.49 4.95
CA VAL A 442 -17.98 -18.61 4.13
C VAL A 442 -17.15 -18.69 2.87
N LEU A 443 -16.52 -19.84 2.65
CA LEU A 443 -15.69 -20.16 1.49
C LEU A 443 -16.30 -21.37 0.78
N GLU A 444 -16.78 -21.17 -0.45
CA GLU A 444 -17.37 -22.22 -1.26
C GLU A 444 -16.65 -22.31 -2.61
N GLU A 445 -16.35 -23.52 -3.07
CA GLU A 445 -15.76 -23.75 -4.40
C GLU A 445 -14.43 -22.99 -4.62
N CYS A 446 -13.64 -22.79 -3.56
CA CYS A 446 -12.35 -22.09 -3.64
C CYS A 446 -11.21 -23.04 -4.06
N ASP A 447 -10.33 -22.61 -4.96
CA ASP A 447 -9.15 -23.35 -5.40
C ASP A 447 -7.87 -22.59 -5.01
N VAL A 448 -7.03 -23.18 -4.17
CA VAL A 448 -5.74 -22.62 -3.73
C VAL A 448 -4.63 -23.51 -4.24
N THR A 449 -3.74 -22.93 -5.04
CA THR A 449 -2.67 -23.65 -5.72
C THR A 449 -1.31 -22.97 -5.54
N GLN A 450 -0.27 -23.78 -5.28
CA GLN A 450 1.12 -23.32 -5.21
C GLN A 450 1.38 -22.23 -4.15
N ALA A 451 0.80 -22.38 -2.95
CA ALA A 451 1.10 -21.48 -1.84
C ALA A 451 2.44 -21.85 -1.17
N GLU A 452 3.32 -20.88 -0.93
CA GLU A 452 4.65 -21.14 -0.33
C GLU A 452 4.54 -21.61 1.14
N ARG A 453 3.47 -21.20 1.84
CA ARG A 453 3.17 -21.60 3.22
C ARG A 453 1.87 -22.39 3.30
N ALA A 454 0.89 -21.89 4.04
CA ALA A 454 -0.40 -22.53 4.23
C ALA A 454 -1.32 -22.23 3.04
N GLY A 455 -2.07 -23.24 2.58
CA GLY A 455 -3.12 -23.05 1.58
C GLY A 455 -4.27 -22.22 2.14
N ILE A 456 -4.98 -22.76 3.14
CA ILE A 456 -6.03 -22.03 3.86
C ILE A 456 -5.72 -22.06 5.36
N THR A 457 -5.87 -20.91 6.02
CA THR A 457 -5.73 -20.76 7.47
C THR A 457 -7.04 -20.22 8.04
N CYS A 458 -7.66 -20.96 8.96
CA CYS A 458 -8.67 -20.43 9.87
C CYS A 458 -7.95 -20.03 11.16
N GLY A 459 -7.88 -18.74 11.47
CA GLY A 459 -7.16 -18.21 12.63
C GLY A 459 -7.78 -18.56 13.97
N THR A 460 -7.18 -18.02 15.03
CA THR A 460 -7.60 -18.25 16.42
C THR A 460 -9.05 -17.84 16.65
N GLY A 461 -9.85 -18.76 17.21
CA GLY A 461 -11.25 -18.53 17.54
C GLY A 461 -12.19 -18.36 16.35
N THR A 462 -11.70 -18.53 15.11
CA THR A 462 -12.50 -18.29 13.91
C THR A 462 -13.58 -19.37 13.73
N THR A 463 -14.77 -18.92 13.36
CA THR A 463 -15.89 -19.75 12.90
C THR A 463 -16.05 -19.58 11.40
N ALA A 464 -15.47 -20.47 10.61
CA ALA A 464 -15.57 -20.45 9.15
C ALA A 464 -16.34 -21.65 8.61
N VAL A 465 -17.00 -21.49 7.47
CA VAL A 465 -17.61 -22.58 6.69
C VAL A 465 -16.82 -22.75 5.40
N LEU A 466 -16.28 -23.95 5.18
CA LEU A 466 -15.54 -24.32 3.98
C LEU A 466 -16.30 -25.45 3.28
N ARG A 467 -16.66 -25.27 2.01
CA ARG A 467 -17.31 -26.29 1.19
C ARG A 467 -16.68 -26.39 -0.19
N ASP A 468 -16.48 -27.61 -0.67
CA ASP A 468 -15.99 -27.87 -2.03
C ASP A 468 -14.65 -27.19 -2.35
N CYS A 469 -13.83 -26.90 -1.34
CA CYS A 469 -12.54 -26.23 -1.52
C CYS A 469 -11.45 -27.22 -1.95
N ARG A 470 -10.60 -26.81 -2.90
CA ARG A 470 -9.45 -27.57 -3.38
C ARG A 470 -8.18 -26.83 -3.00
N ILE A 471 -7.24 -27.55 -2.39
CA ILE A 471 -5.96 -27.01 -1.95
C ILE A 471 -4.87 -27.92 -2.48
N SER A 472 -3.91 -27.37 -3.22
CA SER A 472 -2.81 -28.18 -3.76
C SER A 472 -1.46 -27.47 -3.86
N GLY A 473 -0.38 -28.23 -3.72
CA GLY A 473 0.98 -27.72 -3.91
C GLY A 473 1.42 -26.72 -2.84
N THR A 474 1.12 -26.98 -1.58
CA THR A 474 1.39 -26.05 -0.46
C THR A 474 2.70 -26.37 0.26
N GLY A 475 3.46 -25.36 0.67
CA GLY A 475 4.75 -25.56 1.34
C GLY A 475 4.65 -26.04 2.78
N THR A 476 3.97 -25.33 3.68
CA THR A 476 3.96 -25.68 5.12
C THR A 476 2.77 -26.54 5.52
N ALA A 477 1.58 -26.22 5.03
CA ALA A 477 0.39 -27.02 5.29
C ALA A 477 -0.71 -26.78 4.25
N GLY A 478 -1.58 -27.76 4.04
CA GLY A 478 -2.76 -27.55 3.20
C GLY A 478 -3.78 -26.65 3.87
N LEU A 479 -4.34 -27.14 4.99
CA LEU A 479 -5.35 -26.45 5.79
C LEU A 479 -4.91 -26.36 7.25
N VAL A 480 -4.93 -25.17 7.82
CA VAL A 480 -4.55 -24.88 9.21
C VAL A 480 -5.75 -24.36 9.98
N ILE A 481 -6.05 -24.99 11.11
CA ILE A 481 -7.12 -24.58 12.03
C ILE A 481 -6.44 -24.06 13.30
N GLY A 482 -6.60 -22.77 13.59
CA GLY A 482 -5.95 -22.08 14.68
C GLY A 482 -6.49 -22.46 16.06
N GLU A 483 -5.93 -21.84 17.09
CA GLU A 483 -6.33 -22.09 18.48
C GLU A 483 -7.82 -21.88 18.69
N ARG A 484 -8.50 -22.80 19.40
CA ARG A 484 -9.92 -22.65 19.75
C ARG A 484 -10.86 -22.38 18.56
N ALA A 485 -10.39 -22.56 17.32
CA ALA A 485 -11.20 -22.34 16.14
C ALA A 485 -12.19 -23.50 15.96
N THR A 486 -13.38 -23.19 15.47
CA THR A 486 -14.47 -24.17 15.32
C THR A 486 -15.09 -24.18 13.91
N PRO A 487 -14.27 -24.28 12.85
CA PRO A 487 -14.81 -24.26 11.48
C PRO A 487 -15.56 -25.54 11.13
N SER A 488 -16.50 -25.41 10.19
CA SER A 488 -17.19 -26.52 9.52
C SER A 488 -16.59 -26.69 8.14
N ILE A 489 -16.07 -27.87 7.84
CA ILE A 489 -15.34 -28.18 6.61
C ILE A 489 -16.00 -29.41 5.98
N GLU A 490 -16.53 -29.27 4.76
CA GLU A 490 -17.26 -30.33 4.06
C GLU A 490 -16.80 -30.43 2.61
N ASP A 491 -16.66 -31.66 2.09
CA ASP A 491 -16.34 -31.94 0.67
C ASP A 491 -15.04 -31.28 0.15
N CYS A 492 -14.10 -30.98 1.04
CA CYS A 492 -12.82 -30.36 0.68
C CYS A 492 -11.74 -31.37 0.32
N THR A 493 -10.77 -30.95 -0.50
CA THR A 493 -9.60 -31.76 -0.84
C THR A 493 -8.30 -31.00 -0.61
N VAL A 494 -7.34 -31.65 0.07
CA VAL A 494 -5.95 -31.21 0.20
C VAL A 494 -5.02 -32.21 -0.49
N ARG A 495 -4.16 -31.74 -1.39
CA ARG A 495 -3.19 -32.61 -2.09
C ARG A 495 -1.80 -31.98 -2.20
N ASP A 496 -0.76 -32.80 -2.29
CA ASP A 496 0.59 -32.35 -2.65
C ASP A 496 1.13 -31.27 -1.70
N ALA A 497 0.93 -31.45 -0.40
CA ALA A 497 1.48 -30.56 0.62
C ALA A 497 2.89 -31.03 1.00
N THR A 498 3.91 -30.18 0.89
CA THR A 498 5.28 -30.50 1.32
C THR A 498 5.34 -30.71 2.84
N GLY A 499 4.54 -29.98 3.61
CA GLY A 499 4.34 -30.21 5.03
C GLY A 499 3.14 -31.13 5.33
N SER A 500 2.33 -30.74 6.32
CA SER A 500 1.16 -31.53 6.74
C SER A 500 -0.09 -31.17 5.96
N GLY A 501 -0.99 -32.13 5.74
CA GLY A 501 -2.23 -31.87 4.99
C GLY A 501 -3.21 -31.00 5.76
N LEU A 502 -3.68 -31.48 6.91
CA LEU A 502 -4.59 -30.79 7.82
C LEU A 502 -3.96 -30.66 9.20
N VAL A 503 -3.89 -29.43 9.73
CA VAL A 503 -3.27 -29.13 11.03
C VAL A 503 -4.30 -28.50 11.96
N LEU A 504 -4.41 -29.03 13.18
CA LEU A 504 -5.22 -28.49 14.25
C LEU A 504 -4.32 -27.87 15.31
N GLY A 505 -4.49 -26.58 15.55
CA GLY A 505 -3.93 -25.89 16.69
C GLY A 505 -4.61 -26.34 17.99
N PRO A 506 -3.97 -26.13 19.13
CA PRO A 506 -4.55 -26.47 20.41
C PRO A 506 -5.94 -25.96 20.72
N ALA A 507 -6.66 -26.84 21.40
CA ALA A 507 -8.06 -26.66 21.75
C ALA A 507 -8.98 -26.33 20.56
N ALA A 508 -8.54 -26.53 19.31
CA ALA A 508 -9.40 -26.39 18.14
C ALA A 508 -10.49 -27.47 18.13
N GLU A 509 -11.70 -27.10 17.74
CA GLU A 509 -12.85 -28.02 17.69
C GLU A 509 -13.59 -27.99 16.34
N PRO A 510 -12.94 -28.34 15.22
CA PRO A 510 -13.60 -28.33 13.93
C PRO A 510 -14.55 -29.51 13.72
N ARG A 511 -15.48 -29.31 12.80
CA ARG A 511 -16.32 -30.36 12.22
C ARG A 511 -15.87 -30.60 10.79
N VAL A 512 -15.37 -31.79 10.50
CA VAL A 512 -14.76 -32.14 9.23
C VAL A 512 -15.51 -33.35 8.66
N LYS A 513 -16.08 -33.21 7.47
CA LYS A 513 -16.85 -34.25 6.80
C LYS A 513 -16.42 -34.40 5.36
N ALA A 514 -16.29 -35.65 4.89
CA ALA A 514 -15.97 -35.98 3.50
C ALA A 514 -14.69 -35.28 2.95
N VAL A 515 -13.70 -35.04 3.82
CA VAL A 515 -12.44 -34.40 3.41
C VAL A 515 -11.42 -35.44 2.95
N THR A 516 -10.80 -35.20 1.80
CA THR A 516 -9.69 -36.02 1.28
C THR A 516 -8.37 -35.28 1.42
N VAL A 517 -7.44 -35.84 2.18
CA VAL A 517 -6.04 -35.40 2.26
C VAL A 517 -5.18 -36.45 1.59
N ALA A 518 -4.37 -36.06 0.60
CA ALA A 518 -3.50 -36.99 -0.09
C ALA A 518 -2.10 -36.44 -0.40
N ARG A 519 -1.08 -37.31 -0.42
CA ARG A 519 0.28 -36.98 -0.88
C ARG A 519 0.90 -35.84 -0.07
N THR A 520 1.14 -36.09 1.22
CA THR A 520 1.74 -35.11 2.15
C THR A 520 3.18 -35.49 2.47
N GLY A 521 4.07 -34.51 2.61
CA GLY A 521 5.45 -34.76 3.03
C GLY A 521 5.55 -35.15 4.50
N LYS A 522 4.70 -34.55 5.36
CA LYS A 522 4.54 -34.94 6.78
C LYS A 522 3.21 -35.67 7.00
N ASN A 523 2.53 -35.41 8.11
CA ASN A 523 1.27 -36.03 8.50
C ASN A 523 0.12 -35.61 7.56
N SER A 524 -0.81 -36.51 7.27
CA SER A 524 -2.07 -36.14 6.62
C SER A 524 -2.98 -35.36 7.58
N LEU A 525 -3.04 -35.77 8.84
CA LEU A 525 -3.72 -35.05 9.92
C LEU A 525 -2.78 -34.88 11.11
N PHE A 526 -2.59 -33.65 11.57
CA PHE A 526 -1.90 -33.32 12.82
C PHE A 526 -2.90 -32.72 13.82
N VAL A 527 -3.07 -33.37 14.97
CA VAL A 527 -3.96 -32.95 16.05
C VAL A 527 -3.13 -32.36 17.19
N GLY A 528 -3.17 -31.04 17.35
CA GLY A 528 -2.46 -30.34 18.42
C GLY A 528 -3.01 -30.60 19.82
N GLU A 529 -2.28 -30.13 20.83
CA GLU A 529 -2.59 -30.37 22.25
C GLU A 529 -4.03 -30.03 22.62
N LYS A 530 -4.72 -30.93 23.32
CA LYS A 530 -6.11 -30.72 23.80
C LYS A 530 -7.13 -30.42 22.69
N ALA A 531 -6.79 -30.50 21.41
CA ALA A 531 -7.73 -30.28 20.31
C ALA A 531 -8.79 -31.41 20.26
N ARG A 532 -10.00 -31.05 19.82
CA ARG A 532 -11.19 -31.91 19.81
C ARG A 532 -11.96 -31.73 18.51
N GLY A 533 -11.47 -32.33 17.43
CA GLY A 533 -12.18 -32.34 16.15
C GLY A 533 -13.10 -33.54 15.98
N THR A 534 -14.15 -33.38 15.17
CA THR A 534 -14.95 -34.49 14.63
C THR A 534 -14.61 -34.67 13.16
N PHE A 535 -14.30 -35.91 12.76
CA PHE A 535 -13.92 -36.28 11.39
C PHE A 535 -14.85 -37.41 10.95
N GLU A 536 -15.67 -37.16 9.94
CA GLU A 536 -16.62 -38.13 9.40
C GLU A 536 -16.31 -38.37 7.92
N GLU A 537 -16.23 -39.64 7.51
CA GLU A 537 -16.05 -40.03 6.09
C GLU A 537 -14.79 -39.43 5.43
N CYS A 538 -13.75 -39.15 6.21
CA CYS A 538 -12.51 -38.53 5.71
C CYS A 538 -11.51 -39.58 5.19
N VAL A 539 -10.70 -39.20 4.19
CA VAL A 539 -9.65 -40.05 3.61
C VAL A 539 -8.29 -39.40 3.83
N PHE A 540 -7.38 -40.10 4.51
CA PHE A 540 -6.00 -39.68 4.73
C PHE A 540 -5.06 -40.64 3.98
N ALA A 541 -4.39 -40.16 2.93
CA ALA A 541 -3.65 -41.02 2.00
C ALA A 541 -2.23 -40.53 1.71
N GLY A 542 -1.22 -41.40 1.69
CA GLY A 542 0.10 -41.03 1.14
C GLY A 542 0.88 -40.03 1.99
N ALA A 543 0.91 -40.23 3.32
CA ALA A 543 1.73 -39.45 4.24
C ALA A 543 3.20 -39.92 4.24
N GLY A 544 4.15 -39.01 4.53
CA GLY A 544 5.57 -39.36 4.65
C GLY A 544 6.29 -39.55 3.31
N ARG A 545 6.12 -38.60 2.37
CA ARG A 545 6.95 -38.57 1.15
C ARG A 545 8.40 -38.15 1.49
N ASP A 546 9.37 -38.69 0.76
CA ASP A 546 10.82 -38.38 0.84
C ASP A 546 11.65 -39.10 1.91
N GLY A 547 11.18 -40.26 2.40
CA GLY A 547 12.02 -41.20 3.15
C GLY A 547 12.08 -40.99 4.67
N GLU A 548 11.30 -40.06 5.21
CA GLU A 548 11.06 -39.89 6.64
C GLU A 548 9.69 -40.46 7.03
N ALA A 549 9.67 -41.36 8.02
CA ALA A 549 8.47 -42.03 8.50
C ALA A 549 7.62 -41.06 9.35
N PHE A 550 6.57 -40.47 8.75
CA PHE A 550 5.57 -39.71 9.49
C PHE A 550 4.25 -40.49 9.57
N PRO A 551 3.62 -40.58 10.75
CA PRO A 551 2.31 -41.22 10.88
C PRO A 551 1.26 -40.41 10.11
N ALA A 552 0.33 -41.09 9.43
CA ALA A 552 -0.71 -40.42 8.66
C ALA A 552 -1.58 -39.52 9.54
N VAL A 553 -1.88 -39.96 10.78
CA VAL A 553 -2.58 -39.17 11.79
C VAL A 553 -1.73 -39.08 13.06
N HIS A 554 -1.24 -37.87 13.39
CA HIS A 554 -0.53 -37.60 14.64
C HIS A 554 -1.45 -36.93 15.66
N MET A 555 -1.39 -37.36 16.92
CA MET A 555 -2.20 -36.82 18.01
C MET A 555 -1.33 -36.43 19.20
N ALA A 556 -1.26 -35.12 19.46
CA ALA A 556 -0.47 -34.56 20.55
C ALA A 556 -1.13 -34.77 21.92
N ALA A 557 -0.37 -34.49 22.98
CA ALA A 557 -0.76 -34.72 24.36
C ALA A 557 -2.15 -34.13 24.71
N GLY A 558 -2.99 -34.96 25.33
CA GLY A 558 -4.31 -34.56 25.82
C GLY A 558 -5.37 -34.29 24.74
N SER A 559 -5.06 -34.47 23.46
CA SER A 559 -6.03 -34.35 22.36
C SER A 559 -7.12 -35.44 22.45
N ALA A 560 -8.32 -35.15 21.94
CA ALA A 560 -9.43 -36.10 21.95
C ALA A 560 -10.27 -36.00 20.67
N PRO A 561 -9.69 -36.32 19.49
CA PRO A 561 -10.42 -36.30 18.23
C PRO A 561 -11.38 -37.50 18.12
N VAL A 562 -12.49 -37.31 17.41
CA VAL A 562 -13.45 -38.38 17.08
C VAL A 562 -13.41 -38.61 15.58
N LEU A 563 -12.98 -39.80 15.16
CA LEU A 563 -12.91 -40.21 13.75
C LEU A 563 -13.95 -41.30 13.49
N ARG A 564 -14.85 -41.07 12.52
CA ARG A 564 -15.93 -41.97 12.14
C ARG A 564 -15.88 -42.29 10.66
N ALA A 565 -15.91 -43.57 10.31
CA ALA A 565 -15.86 -44.05 8.92
C ALA A 565 -14.68 -43.47 8.11
N CYS A 566 -13.57 -43.12 8.78
CA CYS A 566 -12.39 -42.57 8.11
C CYS A 566 -11.52 -43.68 7.51
N VAL A 567 -10.88 -43.40 6.39
CA VAL A 567 -9.96 -44.33 5.71
C VAL A 567 -8.54 -43.77 5.77
N VAL A 568 -7.62 -44.52 6.36
CA VAL A 568 -6.18 -44.25 6.27
C VAL A 568 -5.57 -45.22 5.27
N ARG A 569 -4.79 -44.72 4.31
CA ARG A 569 -4.17 -45.58 3.31
C ARG A 569 -2.83 -45.11 2.77
N ASP A 570 -2.10 -46.04 2.17
CA ASP A 570 -0.87 -45.74 1.44
C ASP A 570 0.16 -44.99 2.32
N ALA A 571 0.36 -45.43 3.57
CA ALA A 571 1.21 -44.76 4.55
C ALA A 571 2.10 -45.75 5.30
N GLU A 572 3.21 -45.30 5.88
CA GLU A 572 4.06 -46.20 6.68
C GLU A 572 3.41 -46.55 8.02
N GLU A 573 2.94 -45.56 8.76
CA GLU A 573 2.19 -45.71 10.02
C GLU A 573 0.85 -44.98 9.88
N ASP A 574 -0.24 -45.58 10.37
CA ASP A 574 -1.58 -44.97 10.26
C ASP A 574 -1.87 -43.94 11.35
N VAL A 575 -1.58 -44.25 12.62
CA VAL A 575 -1.85 -43.39 13.77
C VAL A 575 -0.70 -43.41 14.77
N ALA A 576 -0.33 -42.23 15.29
CA ALA A 576 0.52 -42.09 16.47
C ALA A 576 -0.14 -41.18 17.49
N ALA A 577 -0.07 -41.54 18.78
CA ALA A 577 -0.70 -40.82 19.87
C ALA A 577 0.28 -40.58 21.03
N GLU A 578 0.42 -39.33 21.44
CA GLU A 578 1.21 -38.94 22.61
C GLU A 578 0.47 -39.21 23.93
N LYS A 579 1.22 -39.10 25.04
CA LYS A 579 0.71 -39.38 26.38
C LYS A 579 -0.54 -38.55 26.71
N GLY A 580 -1.61 -39.24 27.09
CA GLY A 580 -2.86 -38.62 27.52
C GLY A 580 -3.82 -38.25 26.39
N ALA A 581 -3.47 -38.48 25.12
CA ALA A 581 -4.42 -38.42 24.03
C ALA A 581 -5.52 -39.50 24.20
N ARG A 582 -6.77 -39.14 23.88
CA ARG A 582 -7.96 -40.00 24.02
C ARG A 582 -8.80 -40.01 22.74
N PRO A 583 -8.27 -40.52 21.62
CA PRO A 583 -9.02 -40.58 20.38
C PRO A 583 -10.15 -41.60 20.43
N VAL A 584 -11.21 -41.33 19.68
CA VAL A 584 -12.30 -42.27 19.42
C VAL A 584 -12.30 -42.63 17.95
N PHE A 585 -12.15 -43.90 17.63
CA PHE A 585 -12.27 -44.43 16.28
C PHE A 585 -13.53 -45.29 16.16
N ASP A 586 -14.40 -44.98 15.21
CA ASP A 586 -15.64 -45.71 14.95
C ASP A 586 -15.75 -46.06 13.46
N GLY A 587 -15.64 -47.34 13.12
CA GLY A 587 -15.70 -47.78 11.72
C GLY A 587 -14.55 -47.31 10.82
N CYS A 588 -13.41 -46.89 11.38
CA CYS A 588 -12.23 -46.50 10.62
C CYS A 588 -11.49 -47.72 10.03
N VAL A 589 -10.84 -47.54 8.87
CA VAL A 589 -10.17 -48.61 8.13
C VAL A 589 -8.76 -48.20 7.68
N SER A 590 -7.77 -49.05 7.92
CA SER A 590 -6.41 -48.94 7.35
C SER A 590 -6.26 -49.81 6.10
N ARG A 591 -5.66 -49.28 5.03
CA ARG A 591 -5.39 -50.03 3.79
C ARG A 591 -3.99 -49.74 3.27
N ASN A 592 -3.21 -50.76 2.93
CA ASN A 592 -1.86 -50.56 2.41
C ASN A 592 -1.00 -49.68 3.36
N VAL A 593 -1.04 -50.04 4.66
CA VAL A 593 -0.25 -49.39 5.72
C VAL A 593 0.77 -50.40 6.23
N THR A 594 2.04 -50.01 6.33
CA THR A 594 3.13 -50.91 6.76
C THR A 594 2.98 -51.31 8.24
N ASN A 595 2.73 -50.32 9.10
CA ASN A 595 2.59 -50.44 10.55
C ASN A 595 1.18 -49.98 10.98
N PRO A 596 0.14 -50.83 10.87
CA PRO A 596 -1.22 -50.46 11.25
C PRO A 596 -1.43 -50.54 12.77
N ALA A 597 -1.76 -49.42 13.39
CA ALA A 597 -2.13 -49.24 14.79
C ALA A 597 -3.60 -48.82 14.98
N LEU A 598 -4.36 -48.58 13.91
CA LEU A 598 -5.80 -48.30 14.00
C LEU A 598 -6.57 -49.52 14.53
N PRO A 599 -7.44 -49.34 15.55
CA PRO A 599 -8.31 -50.40 16.04
C PRO A 599 -9.42 -50.68 15.01
N THR A 600 -9.13 -51.54 14.04
CA THR A 600 -10.08 -51.95 12.98
C THR A 600 -11.00 -53.06 13.49
N GLY A 601 -12.08 -52.68 14.17
CA GLY A 601 -13.17 -53.60 14.57
C GLY A 601 -13.27 -53.89 16.08
N ARG A 602 -14.52 -53.83 16.56
CA ARG A 602 -15.05 -53.91 17.94
C ARG A 602 -14.11 -54.45 19.06
N ALA A 603 -13.85 -53.53 20.00
CA ALA A 603 -13.21 -53.68 21.32
C ALA A 603 -11.68 -53.84 21.33
N GLU A 604 -10.98 -52.74 21.63
CA GLU A 604 -10.09 -52.58 22.80
C GLU A 604 -9.34 -51.25 22.72
N ALA A 605 -9.31 -50.52 23.84
CA ALA A 605 -8.52 -49.31 23.99
C ALA A 605 -7.03 -49.69 24.01
N LEU A 606 -6.23 -49.15 23.08
CA LEU A 606 -4.79 -49.42 23.03
C LEU A 606 -4.12 -48.97 24.34
N ALA A 607 -3.47 -49.94 25.00
CA ALA A 607 -2.59 -49.72 26.12
C ALA A 607 -1.27 -49.10 25.65
N SER A 608 -0.76 -48.19 26.47
CA SER A 608 0.50 -47.46 26.32
C SER A 608 1.71 -48.39 26.16
N ALA A 609 2.51 -48.13 25.12
CA ALA A 609 3.88 -48.62 25.03
C ALA A 609 4.86 -47.44 25.13
N GLU A 610 5.86 -47.60 25.99
CA GLU A 610 6.94 -46.65 26.23
C GLU A 610 8.02 -46.73 25.15
N GLY A 611 8.63 -45.59 24.86
CA GLY A 611 10.07 -45.48 24.62
C GLY A 611 10.55 -45.65 23.19
N GLY A 612 10.92 -44.53 22.57
CA GLY A 612 11.65 -44.49 21.30
C GLY A 612 11.91 -43.05 20.87
N ASP A 613 12.62 -42.29 21.70
CA ASP A 613 13.07 -40.94 21.40
C ASP A 613 14.16 -41.00 20.31
N THR A 614 13.95 -40.33 19.17
CA THR A 614 14.99 -39.64 18.36
C THR A 614 14.46 -39.23 16.98
N ALA A 615 14.28 -37.92 16.75
CA ALA A 615 14.42 -37.25 15.44
C ALA A 615 14.50 -35.72 15.64
N PRO A 616 15.18 -34.97 14.73
CA PRO A 616 16.15 -33.96 15.12
C PRO A 616 15.58 -32.54 15.29
N ALA A 617 16.15 -31.82 16.27
CA ALA A 617 15.84 -30.42 16.56
C ALA A 617 16.81 -29.48 15.86
N THR A 618 16.29 -28.37 15.31
CA THR A 618 17.08 -27.17 15.01
C THR A 618 17.53 -26.56 16.33
N GLN A 619 18.83 -26.67 16.63
CA GLN A 619 19.40 -26.37 17.95
C GLN A 619 19.63 -24.86 18.16
N ALA A 620 19.31 -24.36 19.37
CA ALA A 620 19.92 -23.16 19.93
C ALA A 620 21.42 -23.44 20.10
N ARG A 621 22.28 -22.47 19.72
CA ARG A 621 23.73 -22.65 19.78
C ARG A 621 24.22 -22.42 21.21
N GLU A 622 24.59 -23.49 21.89
CA GLU A 622 25.34 -23.45 23.14
C GLU A 622 26.83 -23.25 22.81
N THR A 623 27.50 -22.34 23.50
CA THR A 623 28.96 -22.19 23.41
C THR A 623 29.55 -22.42 24.78
N GLU A 624 30.41 -23.44 24.92
CA GLU A 624 31.08 -23.74 26.18
C GLU A 624 32.04 -22.61 26.58
N ALA A 625 32.06 -22.28 27.88
CA ALA A 625 33.03 -21.38 28.48
C ALA A 625 34.32 -22.16 28.85
N PRO A 626 35.53 -21.69 28.50
CA PRO A 626 36.79 -22.30 28.95
C PRO A 626 36.91 -22.22 30.49
N SER A 627 37.46 -23.27 31.12
CA SER A 627 37.37 -23.47 32.57
C SER A 627 38.49 -22.83 33.42
N GLU A 628 39.29 -21.89 32.92
CA GLU A 628 40.40 -21.30 33.69
C GLU A 628 40.66 -19.79 33.42
N ASP A 629 39.64 -18.99 33.10
CA ASP A 629 39.84 -17.53 32.95
C ASP A 629 39.74 -16.82 34.31
N THR A 630 40.73 -15.99 34.66
CA THR A 630 40.63 -15.13 35.86
C THR A 630 39.79 -13.88 35.58
N LEU A 631 39.29 -13.23 36.63
CA LEU A 631 38.54 -11.98 36.46
C LEU A 631 39.40 -10.87 35.83
N GLU A 632 40.69 -10.83 36.14
CA GLU A 632 41.64 -9.87 35.54
C GLU A 632 41.82 -10.18 34.04
N ASP A 633 41.93 -11.47 33.71
CA ASP A 633 41.72 -12.12 32.41
C ASP A 633 40.70 -11.42 31.50
N LEU A 634 39.46 -11.55 31.96
CA LEU A 634 38.25 -11.19 31.23
C LEU A 634 38.02 -9.68 31.15
N LEU A 635 38.48 -8.94 32.16
CA LEU A 635 38.43 -7.48 32.14
C LEU A 635 39.45 -6.91 31.13
N ALA A 636 40.64 -7.50 31.03
CA ALA A 636 41.61 -7.14 30.00
C ALA A 636 41.10 -7.48 28.59
N GLU A 637 40.41 -8.62 28.41
CA GLU A 637 39.76 -8.98 27.14
C GLU A 637 38.65 -7.97 26.76
N LEU A 638 37.84 -7.54 27.73
CA LEU A 638 36.82 -6.51 27.53
C LEU A 638 37.45 -5.16 27.14
N ASP A 639 38.53 -4.74 27.81
CA ASP A 639 39.25 -3.50 27.51
C ASP A 639 39.89 -3.52 26.12
N GLY A 640 40.30 -4.70 25.65
CA GLY A 640 40.89 -4.92 24.32
C GLY A 640 39.91 -4.86 23.14
N LEU A 641 38.59 -4.87 23.37
CA LEU A 641 37.62 -4.69 22.29
C LEU A 641 37.71 -3.28 21.69
N ALA A 642 37.70 -3.15 20.37
CA ALA A 642 37.71 -1.84 19.71
C ALA A 642 36.47 -1.02 20.10
N GLY A 643 36.66 0.26 20.43
CA GLY A 643 35.61 1.19 20.84
C GLY A 643 34.88 0.79 22.13
N LEU A 644 33.59 1.11 22.22
CA LEU A 644 32.68 0.72 23.31
C LEU A 644 33.01 1.28 24.70
N ASP A 645 33.69 2.42 24.80
CA ASP A 645 34.14 3.02 26.07
C ASP A 645 33.02 3.15 27.11
N ARG A 646 31.82 3.56 26.68
CA ARG A 646 30.66 3.66 27.56
C ARG A 646 30.23 2.29 28.11
N VAL A 647 30.14 1.29 27.25
CA VAL A 647 29.77 -0.09 27.63
C VAL A 647 30.83 -0.69 28.55
N LYS A 648 32.13 -0.49 28.27
CA LYS A 648 33.24 -0.93 29.12
C LYS A 648 33.12 -0.35 30.53
N ASN A 649 32.87 0.96 30.64
CA ASN A 649 32.66 1.64 31.92
C ASN A 649 31.42 1.12 32.67
N ASP A 650 30.31 0.89 31.97
CA ASP A 650 29.07 0.39 32.56
C ASP A 650 29.23 -1.06 33.06
N VAL A 651 29.88 -1.92 32.27
CA VAL A 651 30.19 -3.31 32.66
C VAL A 651 31.16 -3.33 33.85
N SER A 652 32.23 -2.53 33.84
CA SER A 652 33.15 -2.41 34.98
C SER A 652 32.43 -1.97 36.26
N SER A 653 31.48 -1.03 36.14
CA SER A 653 30.66 -0.55 37.25
C SER A 653 29.71 -1.64 37.78
N LEU A 654 29.12 -2.43 36.89
CA LEU A 654 28.31 -3.60 37.24
C LEU A 654 29.12 -4.65 37.99
N VAL A 655 30.34 -4.96 37.52
CA VAL A 655 31.25 -5.92 38.18
C VAL A 655 31.58 -5.48 39.61
N LYS A 656 31.93 -4.21 39.81
CA LYS A 656 32.23 -3.65 41.16
C LYS A 656 31.03 -3.74 42.10
N LEU A 657 29.83 -3.46 41.59
CA LEU A 657 28.59 -3.60 42.34
C LEU A 657 28.34 -5.06 42.74
N MET A 658 28.50 -5.98 41.79
CA MET A 658 28.31 -7.42 41.97
C MET A 658 29.33 -8.03 42.95
N GLN A 659 30.60 -7.62 42.90
CA GLN A 659 31.61 -7.98 43.92
C GLN A 659 31.22 -7.51 45.32
N THR A 660 30.58 -6.34 45.44
CA THR A 660 30.11 -5.81 46.72
C THR A 660 28.92 -6.60 47.26
N VAL A 661 28.02 -7.05 46.37
CA VAL A 661 26.90 -7.95 46.72
C VAL A 661 27.43 -9.28 47.24
N ARG A 662 28.36 -9.92 46.52
CA ARG A 662 28.96 -11.19 46.93
C ARG A 662 29.66 -11.09 48.28
N ARG A 663 30.45 -10.04 48.52
CA ARG A 663 31.09 -9.81 49.84
C ARG A 663 30.08 -9.64 50.97
N ARG A 664 28.90 -9.08 50.71
CA ARG A 664 27.81 -8.97 51.72
C ARG A 664 27.21 -10.33 52.03
N GLU A 665 26.95 -11.15 51.00
CA GLU A 665 26.43 -12.51 51.14
C GLU A 665 27.40 -13.43 51.89
N GLU A 666 28.70 -13.35 51.58
CA GLU A 666 29.77 -14.07 52.29
C GLU A 666 29.88 -13.67 53.77
N MET A 667 29.51 -12.43 54.11
CA MET A 667 29.44 -11.92 55.48
C MET A 667 28.07 -12.15 56.15
N GLY A 668 27.14 -12.86 55.50
CA GLY A 668 25.80 -13.13 56.02
C GLY A 668 24.89 -11.90 56.10
N LEU A 669 25.23 -10.80 55.41
CA LEU A 669 24.44 -9.58 55.35
C LEU A 669 23.42 -9.66 54.21
N SER A 670 22.21 -9.13 54.42
CA SER A 670 21.20 -9.07 53.36
C SER A 670 21.69 -8.24 52.18
N ALA A 671 21.75 -8.86 51.00
CA ALA A 671 22.02 -8.18 49.75
C ALA A 671 20.84 -7.25 49.38
N PRO A 672 21.11 -6.08 48.78
CA PRO A 672 20.05 -5.26 48.19
C PRO A 672 19.39 -6.03 47.03
N PRO A 673 18.07 -5.90 46.82
CA PRO A 673 17.37 -6.56 45.73
C PRO A 673 17.75 -5.90 44.40
N LEU A 674 18.76 -6.45 43.74
CA LEU A 674 19.24 -5.98 42.44
C LEU A 674 18.85 -6.99 41.37
N SER A 675 18.08 -6.54 40.38
CA SER A 675 17.91 -7.31 39.15
C SER A 675 19.24 -7.42 38.42
N ARG A 676 19.57 -8.62 37.96
CA ARG A 676 20.78 -8.92 37.19
C ARG A 676 20.52 -8.90 35.67
N HIS A 677 19.26 -8.72 35.24
CA HIS A 677 18.86 -8.72 33.83
C HIS A 677 19.14 -7.36 33.17
N LEU A 678 19.55 -7.38 31.90
CA LEU A 678 20.02 -6.19 31.17
C LEU A 678 19.29 -6.00 29.83
N VAL A 679 19.20 -4.76 29.38
CA VAL A 679 18.73 -4.39 28.04
C VAL A 679 19.91 -3.88 27.22
N PHE A 680 20.19 -4.48 26.07
CA PHE A 680 21.23 -4.03 25.15
C PHE A 680 20.60 -3.32 23.96
N THR A 681 20.88 -2.04 23.78
CA THR A 681 20.32 -1.25 22.67
C THR A 681 21.40 -0.81 21.70
N GLY A 682 21.19 -0.94 20.40
CA GLY A 682 22.11 -0.43 19.38
C GLY A 682 21.96 -1.13 18.02
N ASN A 683 22.52 -0.56 16.96
CA ASN A 683 22.45 -1.11 15.60
C ASN A 683 23.12 -2.50 15.47
N PRO A 684 22.83 -3.29 14.43
CA PRO A 684 23.50 -4.56 14.17
C PRO A 684 25.02 -4.42 14.11
N GLY A 685 25.75 -5.41 14.61
CA GLY A 685 27.22 -5.44 14.50
C GLY A 685 28.00 -4.50 15.44
N THR A 686 27.34 -3.89 16.43
CA THR A 686 27.99 -3.05 17.46
C THR A 686 28.62 -3.84 18.63
N GLY A 687 28.69 -5.18 18.56
CA GLY A 687 29.36 -5.99 19.59
C GLY A 687 28.48 -6.49 20.75
N LYS A 688 27.16 -6.31 20.70
CA LYS A 688 26.19 -6.77 21.74
C LYS A 688 26.39 -8.22 22.19
N THR A 689 26.41 -9.17 21.26
CA THR A 689 26.55 -10.61 21.57
C THR A 689 27.94 -10.95 22.13
N THR A 690 28.98 -10.28 21.64
CA THR A 690 30.35 -10.45 22.15
C THR A 690 30.45 -10.02 23.61
N VAL A 691 29.89 -8.84 23.94
CA VAL A 691 29.85 -8.34 25.32
C VAL A 691 28.96 -9.20 26.22
N ALA A 692 27.84 -9.72 25.71
CA ALA A 692 26.99 -10.63 26.47
C ALA A 692 27.73 -11.92 26.89
N ARG A 693 28.54 -12.48 25.98
CA ARG A 693 29.38 -13.66 26.26
C ARG A 693 30.44 -13.38 27.32
N LEU A 694 31.15 -12.26 27.19
CA LEU A 694 32.13 -11.81 28.17
C LEU A 694 31.49 -11.57 29.54
N TYR A 695 30.32 -10.93 29.56
CA TYR A 695 29.59 -10.66 30.79
C TYR A 695 29.21 -11.95 31.54
N GLY A 696 28.79 -13.00 30.83
CA GLY A 696 28.52 -14.31 31.42
C GLY A 696 29.75 -14.93 32.08
N ARG A 697 30.89 -14.97 31.37
CA ARG A 697 32.19 -15.45 31.90
C ARG A 697 32.63 -14.65 33.13
N ILE A 698 32.48 -13.32 33.08
CA ILE A 698 32.82 -12.44 34.20
C ILE A 698 31.97 -12.75 35.43
N LEU A 699 30.66 -12.97 35.27
CA LEU A 699 29.78 -13.31 36.39
C LEU A 699 30.11 -14.68 36.99
N ALA A 700 30.54 -15.65 36.18
CA ALA A 700 31.02 -16.93 36.67
C ALA A 700 32.36 -16.81 37.44
N ALA A 701 33.31 -16.02 36.94
CA ALA A 701 34.56 -15.73 37.66
C ALA A 701 34.31 -14.97 38.98
N VAL A 702 33.29 -14.11 39.02
CA VAL A 702 32.79 -13.43 40.22
C VAL A 702 31.88 -14.35 41.05
N GLY A 703 31.67 -15.61 40.69
CA GLY A 703 30.95 -16.63 41.47
C GLY A 703 29.46 -16.33 41.68
N LEU A 704 28.85 -15.59 40.77
CA LEU A 704 27.41 -15.31 40.76
C LEU A 704 26.63 -16.17 39.78
N LEU A 705 27.32 -16.88 38.89
CA LEU A 705 26.78 -17.89 37.98
C LEU A 705 27.67 -19.13 38.03
N ASP A 706 27.09 -20.31 37.86
CA ASP A 706 27.84 -21.57 37.96
C ASP A 706 28.79 -21.81 36.77
N ARG A 707 28.39 -21.41 35.56
CA ARG A 707 29.10 -21.71 34.30
C ARG A 707 29.39 -20.47 33.45
N GLY A 708 28.48 -19.50 33.41
CA GLY A 708 28.64 -18.27 32.63
C GLY A 708 28.58 -18.44 31.12
N HIS A 709 28.11 -19.59 30.60
CA HIS A 709 27.94 -19.84 29.18
C HIS A 709 26.79 -18.98 28.60
N LEU A 710 26.83 -18.74 27.29
CA LEU A 710 25.83 -17.95 26.58
C LEU A 710 24.92 -18.87 25.75
N VAL A 711 23.62 -18.72 25.91
CA VAL A 711 22.59 -19.30 25.04
C VAL A 711 21.95 -18.18 24.24
N GLU A 712 22.15 -18.21 22.92
CA GLU A 712 21.57 -17.22 22.00
C GLU A 712 20.22 -17.72 21.49
N ALA A 713 19.21 -16.85 21.56
CA ALA A 713 17.85 -17.12 21.14
C ALA A 713 17.29 -15.92 20.36
N ASP A 714 16.43 -16.21 19.39
CA ASP A 714 15.58 -15.24 18.73
C ASP A 714 14.10 -15.60 18.95
N ARG A 715 13.19 -14.87 18.30
CA ARG A 715 11.75 -15.20 18.35
C ARG A 715 11.48 -16.65 17.96
N SER A 716 12.15 -17.18 16.94
CA SER A 716 11.93 -18.54 16.45
C SER A 716 12.38 -19.60 17.44
N ALA A 717 13.40 -19.31 18.26
CA ALA A 717 13.87 -20.20 19.31
C ALA A 717 12.91 -20.27 20.51
N LEU A 718 12.21 -19.17 20.82
CA LEU A 718 11.34 -19.09 22.00
C LEU A 718 9.87 -19.41 21.67
N VAL A 719 9.40 -19.01 20.51
CA VAL A 719 8.00 -19.12 20.10
C VAL A 719 7.76 -20.43 19.33
N GLY A 720 6.73 -21.17 19.72
CA GLY A 720 6.30 -22.39 19.03
C GLY A 720 5.65 -22.08 17.67
N GLU A 721 5.76 -23.00 16.72
CA GLU A 721 5.07 -22.90 15.42
C GLU A 721 3.57 -23.23 15.53
N TYR A 722 3.19 -23.84 16.66
CA TYR A 722 1.83 -24.25 17.00
C TYR A 722 1.53 -23.75 18.41
N VAL A 723 0.25 -23.55 18.74
CA VAL A 723 -0.16 -23.22 20.11
C VAL A 723 0.35 -24.30 21.08
N GLY A 724 0.50 -23.99 22.37
CA GLY A 724 0.89 -24.95 23.42
C GLY A 724 2.36 -25.33 23.38
N HIS A 725 3.05 -25.14 22.25
CA HIS A 725 4.48 -25.40 22.13
C HIS A 725 5.33 -24.25 22.68
N THR A 726 4.79 -23.04 22.82
CA THR A 726 5.57 -21.85 23.16
C THR A 726 6.08 -21.87 24.61
N GLY A 727 5.21 -22.15 25.58
CA GLY A 727 5.64 -22.33 26.98
C GLY A 727 6.76 -23.36 27.12
N PRO A 728 6.56 -24.63 26.73
CA PRO A 728 7.60 -25.67 26.81
C PRO A 728 8.89 -25.33 26.06
N LYS A 729 8.79 -24.67 24.90
CA LYS A 729 9.96 -24.28 24.11
C LYS A 729 10.74 -23.15 24.77
N THR A 730 10.06 -22.13 25.28
CA THR A 730 10.66 -21.05 26.08
C THR A 730 11.31 -21.62 27.34
N THR A 731 10.65 -22.54 28.05
CA THR A 731 11.23 -23.21 29.23
C THR A 731 12.48 -24.01 28.88
N ARG A 732 12.48 -24.78 27.79
CA ARG A 732 13.67 -25.54 27.37
C ARG A 732 14.86 -24.63 27.08
N VAL A 733 14.66 -23.54 26.34
CA VAL A 733 15.74 -22.59 26.04
C VAL A 733 16.22 -21.88 27.30
N PHE A 734 15.32 -21.56 28.24
CA PHE A 734 15.71 -20.99 29.52
C PHE A 734 16.51 -21.96 30.40
N GLU A 735 16.10 -23.23 30.48
CA GLU A 735 16.83 -24.27 31.23
C GLU A 735 18.21 -24.55 30.64
N GLN A 736 18.37 -24.46 29.31
CA GLN A 736 19.69 -24.50 28.67
C GLN A 736 20.60 -23.37 29.15
N ALA A 737 20.04 -22.19 29.47
CA ALA A 737 20.79 -21.06 29.97
C ALA A 737 21.07 -21.12 31.49
N ARG A 738 20.67 -22.20 32.18
CA ARG A 738 20.80 -22.32 33.63
C ARG A 738 22.26 -22.37 34.08
N GLY A 739 22.62 -21.48 34.99
CA GLY A 739 24.00 -21.22 35.41
C GLY A 739 24.76 -20.29 34.46
N GLY A 740 24.09 -19.67 33.49
CA GLY A 740 24.66 -18.84 32.43
C GLY A 740 23.79 -17.64 32.04
N VAL A 741 23.90 -17.23 30.78
CA VAL A 741 23.22 -16.06 30.21
C VAL A 741 22.30 -16.48 29.07
N LEU A 742 21.02 -16.11 29.14
CA LEU A 742 20.08 -16.17 28.02
C LEU A 742 20.08 -14.83 27.27
N PHE A 743 20.57 -14.83 26.04
CA PHE A 743 20.59 -13.64 25.17
C PHE A 743 19.49 -13.74 24.12
N ILE A 744 18.54 -12.80 24.15
CA ILE A 744 17.40 -12.75 23.23
C ILE A 744 17.60 -11.60 22.26
N ASP A 745 17.94 -11.91 21.02
CA ASP A 745 18.11 -10.89 19.97
C ASP A 745 16.77 -10.46 19.40
N GLU A 746 16.68 -9.18 19.02
CA GLU A 746 15.46 -8.51 18.56
C GLU A 746 14.22 -8.81 19.41
N ALA A 747 14.35 -8.75 20.73
CA ALA A 747 13.32 -9.18 21.68
C ALA A 747 11.98 -8.44 21.51
N TYR A 748 12.01 -7.21 20.99
CA TYR A 748 10.82 -6.41 20.66
C TYR A 748 9.87 -7.12 19.67
N THR A 749 10.40 -8.03 18.83
CA THR A 749 9.60 -8.84 17.90
C THR A 749 8.63 -9.76 18.64
N LEU A 750 8.84 -10.07 19.92
CA LEU A 750 7.89 -10.79 20.77
C LEU A 750 6.60 -10.00 21.01
N THR A 751 6.67 -8.66 20.96
CA THR A 751 5.54 -7.74 21.22
C THR A 751 4.98 -7.04 19.98
N GLN A 752 5.77 -6.87 18.91
CA GLN A 752 5.39 -6.05 17.75
C GLN A 752 4.30 -6.65 16.84
N TYR A 753 4.03 -7.95 16.97
CA TYR A 753 2.91 -8.62 16.32
C TYR A 753 1.69 -8.70 17.25
N ALA A 754 1.33 -7.58 17.88
CA ALA A 754 0.12 -7.46 18.69
C ALA A 754 -1.13 -7.41 17.77
N GLY A 755 -1.36 -8.54 17.12
CA GLY A 755 -2.42 -8.85 16.17
C GLY A 755 -2.19 -10.29 15.68
N THR A 756 -3.17 -11.15 15.96
CA THR A 756 -3.35 -12.53 15.45
C THR A 756 -2.44 -13.68 15.92
N ASN A 757 -1.48 -13.53 16.85
CA ASN A 757 -0.83 -14.69 17.49
C ASN A 757 -0.37 -14.46 18.97
N ASP A 758 -1.14 -14.99 19.94
CA ASP A 758 -0.90 -14.92 21.40
C ASP A 758 0.43 -15.57 21.88
N PHE A 759 1.14 -16.28 21.00
CA PHE A 759 2.35 -17.03 21.36
C PHE A 759 3.52 -16.15 21.83
N GLY A 760 3.66 -14.94 21.27
CA GLY A 760 4.70 -14.01 21.73
C GLY A 760 4.47 -13.57 23.19
N GLN A 761 3.21 -13.35 23.57
CA GLN A 761 2.82 -13.01 24.94
C GLN A 761 2.97 -14.20 25.89
N GLU A 762 2.66 -15.42 25.43
CA GLU A 762 2.91 -16.66 26.18
C GLU A 762 4.41 -16.84 26.48
N ALA A 763 5.29 -16.56 25.51
CA ALA A 763 6.74 -16.60 25.70
C ALA A 763 7.19 -15.55 26.74
N ILE A 764 6.66 -14.32 26.67
CA ILE A 764 6.97 -13.26 27.64
C ILE A 764 6.48 -13.64 29.04
N ALA A 765 5.26 -14.15 29.18
CA ALA A 765 4.70 -14.57 30.46
C ALA A 765 5.51 -15.72 31.08
N THR A 766 5.90 -16.70 30.27
CA THR A 766 6.75 -17.83 30.68
C THR A 766 8.13 -17.33 31.10
N LEU A 767 8.75 -16.46 30.31
CA LEU A 767 10.04 -15.87 30.60
C LEU A 767 10.02 -15.06 31.91
N LEU A 768 9.00 -14.20 32.12
CA LEU A 768 8.85 -13.41 33.34
C LEU A 768 8.71 -14.28 34.59
N LYS A 769 7.98 -15.38 34.50
CA LYS A 769 7.84 -16.35 35.60
C LYS A 769 9.19 -16.99 35.91
N LEU A 770 9.89 -17.51 34.89
CA LEU A 770 11.19 -18.17 35.06
C LEU A 770 12.27 -17.21 35.57
N MET A 771 12.25 -15.95 35.12
CA MET A 771 13.13 -14.89 35.64
C MET A 771 12.92 -14.60 37.13
N GLU A 772 11.70 -14.77 37.64
CA GLU A 772 11.43 -14.62 39.08
C GLU A 772 11.87 -15.86 39.86
N ASP A 773 11.48 -17.03 39.38
CA ASP A 773 11.73 -18.32 40.05
C ASP A 773 13.24 -18.66 40.09
N HIS A 774 14.01 -18.19 39.10
CA HIS A 774 15.42 -18.53 38.89
C HIS A 774 16.35 -17.31 38.79
N ARG A 775 16.03 -16.23 39.50
CA ARG A 775 16.76 -14.94 39.45
C ARG A 775 18.25 -14.99 39.81
N ASP A 776 18.66 -16.00 40.58
CA ASP A 776 20.04 -16.19 41.02
C ASP A 776 20.81 -17.17 40.11
N ASP A 777 20.10 -17.96 39.30
CA ASP A 777 20.67 -19.02 38.46
C ASP A 777 20.84 -18.59 36.98
N VAL A 778 20.09 -17.59 36.50
CA VAL A 778 20.09 -17.17 35.08
C VAL A 778 20.08 -15.65 34.95
N VAL A 779 20.98 -15.14 34.13
CA VAL A 779 20.90 -13.75 33.65
C VAL A 779 20.24 -13.71 32.28
N VAL A 780 19.30 -12.79 32.09
CA VAL A 780 18.59 -12.60 30.81
C VAL A 780 18.99 -11.25 30.25
N ILE A 781 19.44 -11.25 29.00
CA ILE A 781 19.81 -10.04 28.26
C ILE A 781 18.91 -9.96 27.04
N VAL A 782 18.13 -8.88 26.93
CA VAL A 782 17.30 -8.62 25.75
C VAL A 782 17.95 -7.56 24.89
N ALA A 783 18.05 -7.79 23.58
CA ALA A 783 18.73 -6.91 22.66
C ALA A 783 17.82 -6.39 21.53
N GLY A 784 18.12 -5.19 21.02
CA GLY A 784 17.41 -4.63 19.88
C GLY A 784 17.70 -3.16 19.61
N TYR A 785 16.88 -2.53 18.78
CA TYR A 785 17.00 -1.10 18.47
C TYR A 785 16.50 -0.24 19.65
N PRO A 786 17.10 0.95 19.89
CA PRO A 786 16.79 1.76 21.07
C PRO A 786 15.31 2.09 21.29
N ARG A 787 14.59 2.54 20.24
CA ARG A 787 13.16 2.94 20.36
C ARG A 787 12.23 1.73 20.56
N GLU A 788 12.53 0.66 19.85
CA GLU A 788 11.77 -0.58 19.87
C GLU A 788 11.92 -1.30 21.22
N MET A 789 13.13 -1.27 21.79
CA MET A 789 13.38 -1.80 23.13
C MET A 789 12.75 -0.97 24.23
N GLU A 790 12.72 0.37 24.10
CA GLU A 790 11.96 1.22 25.02
C GLU A 790 10.47 0.85 25.02
N THR A 791 9.91 0.63 23.82
CA THR A 791 8.51 0.21 23.65
C THR A 791 8.28 -1.19 24.23
N PHE A 792 9.18 -2.13 23.97
CA PHE A 792 9.13 -3.50 24.50
C PHE A 792 9.14 -3.53 26.02
N VAL A 793 10.08 -2.84 26.67
CA VAL A 793 10.17 -2.80 28.14
C VAL A 793 8.93 -2.17 28.76
N ARG A 794 8.36 -1.14 28.10
CA ARG A 794 7.12 -0.47 28.56
C ARG A 794 5.84 -1.24 28.25
N SER A 795 5.89 -2.26 27.39
CA SER A 795 4.71 -3.04 26.99
C SER A 795 4.10 -3.86 28.13
N ASN A 796 4.91 -4.22 29.13
CA ASN A 796 4.48 -5.03 30.26
C ASN A 796 5.16 -4.54 31.56
N PRO A 797 4.39 -4.20 32.62
CA PRO A 797 4.96 -3.76 33.89
C PRO A 797 5.98 -4.74 34.50
N GLY A 798 5.81 -6.05 34.26
CA GLY A 798 6.73 -7.10 34.73
C GLY A 798 8.07 -7.10 34.00
N LEU A 799 8.13 -6.64 32.74
CA LEU A 799 9.37 -6.41 32.01
C LEU A 799 10.08 -5.18 32.56
N ALA A 800 9.37 -4.05 32.72
CA ALA A 800 9.92 -2.83 33.29
C ALA A 800 10.49 -3.02 34.71
N SER A 801 9.88 -3.89 35.53
CA SER A 801 10.39 -4.17 36.88
C SER A 801 11.67 -5.00 36.90
N ARG A 802 11.85 -5.91 35.91
CA ARG A 802 12.99 -6.83 35.84
C ARG A 802 14.13 -6.29 34.98
N PHE A 803 13.85 -5.44 33.99
CA PHE A 803 14.84 -4.82 33.12
C PHE A 803 15.04 -3.34 33.49
N ASN A 804 15.80 -3.09 34.56
CA ASN A 804 15.99 -1.75 35.11
C ASN A 804 17.28 -1.04 34.65
N ARG A 805 18.10 -1.69 33.82
CA ARG A 805 19.36 -1.16 33.29
C ARG A 805 19.48 -1.41 31.79
N THR A 806 19.85 -0.35 31.07
CA THR A 806 20.03 -0.37 29.62
C THR A 806 21.46 0.03 29.27
N LEU A 807 22.16 -0.80 28.48
CA LEU A 807 23.46 -0.50 27.91
C LEU A 807 23.29 -0.07 26.45
N LEU A 808 23.77 1.13 26.13
CA LEU A 808 23.74 1.68 24.77
C LEU A 808 25.04 1.35 24.04
N PHE A 809 24.91 0.61 22.93
CA PHE A 809 25.97 0.29 22.00
C PHE A 809 25.89 1.25 20.81
N GLU A 810 26.79 2.23 20.83
CA GLU A 810 26.92 3.25 19.79
C GLU A 810 27.53 2.66 18.51
N ASP A 811 27.28 3.31 17.38
CA ASP A 811 27.90 2.93 16.11
C ASP A 811 29.41 3.20 16.14
N TYR A 812 30.18 2.33 15.50
CA TYR A 812 31.63 2.51 15.38
C TYR A 812 31.96 3.72 14.48
N GLY A 813 32.93 4.51 14.89
CA GLY A 813 33.59 5.49 14.05
C GLY A 813 34.40 4.82 12.93
N SER A 814 34.73 5.58 11.88
CA SER A 814 35.47 5.04 10.73
C SER A 814 36.82 4.44 11.12
N ALA A 815 37.55 5.09 12.03
CA ALA A 815 38.81 4.57 12.57
C ALA A 815 38.65 3.23 13.31
N GLU A 816 37.52 3.04 14.01
CA GLU A 816 37.23 1.81 14.74
C GLU A 816 36.82 0.68 13.78
N LEU A 817 36.05 0.99 12.72
CA LEU A 817 35.72 0.03 11.66
C LEU A 817 36.97 -0.44 10.90
N VAL A 818 37.91 0.47 10.62
CA VAL A 818 39.22 0.12 10.03
C VAL A 818 40.01 -0.80 10.96
N SER A 819 40.03 -0.51 12.27
CA SER A 819 40.71 -1.37 13.24
C SER A 819 40.10 -2.78 13.30
N ILE A 820 38.79 -2.93 13.08
CA ILE A 820 38.13 -4.24 12.98
C ILE A 820 38.61 -4.99 11.72
N VAL A 821 38.71 -4.32 10.57
CA VAL A 821 39.24 -4.93 9.33
C VAL A 821 40.70 -5.34 9.51
N GLU A 822 41.52 -4.51 10.15
CA GLU A 822 42.93 -4.81 10.46
C GLU A 822 43.06 -6.03 11.36
N HIS A 823 42.21 -6.13 12.39
CA HIS A 823 42.21 -7.27 13.28
C HIS A 823 41.86 -8.58 12.55
N GLN A 824 40.89 -8.54 11.65
CA GLN A 824 40.53 -9.70 10.83
C GLN A 824 41.62 -10.06 9.83
N ALA A 825 42.23 -9.06 9.18
CA ALA A 825 43.35 -9.27 8.28
C ALA A 825 44.48 -10.00 9.01
N ALA A 826 44.89 -9.52 10.20
CA ALA A 826 45.94 -10.16 11.00
C ALA A 826 45.58 -11.59 11.42
N GLN A 827 44.34 -11.87 11.81
CA GLN A 827 43.88 -13.23 12.15
C GLN A 827 43.99 -14.20 10.97
N HIS A 828 43.84 -13.71 9.75
CA HIS A 828 43.90 -14.48 8.52
C HIS A 828 45.24 -14.34 7.77
N GLN A 829 46.28 -13.78 8.41
CA GLN A 829 47.62 -13.56 7.85
C GLN A 829 47.65 -12.62 6.63
N TYR A 830 46.70 -11.68 6.57
CA TYR A 830 46.71 -10.56 5.63
C TYR A 830 47.25 -9.29 6.30
N GLU A 831 47.94 -8.47 5.51
CA GLU A 831 48.43 -7.15 5.89
C GLU A 831 47.83 -6.08 4.95
N LEU A 832 47.30 -5.01 5.53
CA LEU A 832 46.80 -3.85 4.80
C LEU A 832 47.95 -2.90 4.50
N THR A 833 48.09 -2.47 3.24
CA THR A 833 49.05 -1.38 2.93
C THR A 833 48.60 -0.07 3.59
N PRO A 834 49.52 0.87 3.86
CA PRO A 834 49.16 2.20 4.38
C PRO A 834 48.12 2.92 3.51
N THR A 835 48.21 2.77 2.20
CA THR A 835 47.25 3.34 1.24
C THR A 835 45.90 2.64 1.28
N ALA A 836 45.85 1.32 1.50
CA ALA A 836 44.60 0.58 1.68
C ALA A 836 43.87 1.00 2.96
N ARG A 837 44.62 1.26 4.04
CA ARG A 837 44.08 1.78 5.31
C ARG A 837 43.46 3.17 5.13
N GLU A 838 44.12 4.07 4.39
CA GLU A 838 43.58 5.40 4.06
C GLU A 838 42.30 5.29 3.22
N ALA A 839 42.32 4.44 2.19
CA ALA A 839 41.17 4.22 1.31
C ALA A 839 39.97 3.59 2.06
N LEU A 840 40.22 2.64 2.97
CA LEU A 840 39.21 2.08 3.87
C LEU A 840 38.58 3.15 4.78
N THR A 841 39.40 4.05 5.33
CA THR A 841 38.91 5.14 6.17
C THR A 841 37.98 6.06 5.37
N ALA A 842 38.40 6.47 4.17
CA ALA A 842 37.59 7.29 3.28
C ALA A 842 36.29 6.57 2.85
N HIS A 843 36.36 5.27 2.59
CA HIS A 843 35.18 4.46 2.27
C HIS A 843 34.17 4.50 3.43
N PHE A 844 34.59 4.21 4.66
CA PHE A 844 33.69 4.24 5.82
C PHE A 844 33.17 5.64 6.17
N ASP A 845 33.90 6.72 5.86
CA ASP A 845 33.43 8.10 6.05
C ASP A 845 32.23 8.45 5.16
N THR A 846 32.09 7.79 4.00
CA THR A 846 30.96 8.02 3.08
C THR A 846 29.69 7.27 3.46
N LEU A 847 29.77 6.28 4.36
CA LEU A 847 28.63 5.44 4.70
C LEU A 847 27.74 6.10 5.77
N PRO A 848 26.43 6.28 5.50
CA PRO A 848 25.51 6.85 6.47
C PRO A 848 25.28 5.88 7.64
N ARG A 849 25.41 6.38 8.87
CA ARG A 849 25.22 5.64 10.13
C ARG A 849 23.75 5.65 10.56
N GLU A 850 22.88 5.20 9.66
CA GLU A 850 21.43 5.19 9.86
C GLU A 850 20.94 3.85 10.44
N ARG A 851 19.62 3.74 10.66
CA ARG A 851 18.99 2.52 11.19
C ARG A 851 19.35 1.31 10.31
N GLY A 852 19.88 0.26 10.94
CA GLY A 852 20.26 -0.96 10.24
C GLY A 852 21.69 -0.97 9.70
N PHE A 853 22.48 0.08 9.96
CA PHE A 853 23.91 0.07 9.65
C PHE A 853 24.62 -1.11 10.31
N GLY A 854 25.38 -1.87 9.51
CA GLY A 854 25.92 -3.16 9.91
C GLY A 854 27.16 -3.12 10.80
N ASN A 855 27.78 -1.94 11.02
CA ASN A 855 28.95 -1.75 11.89
C ASN A 855 30.04 -2.82 11.66
N GLY A 856 30.44 -3.55 12.71
CA GLY A 856 31.44 -4.61 12.62
C GLY A 856 31.07 -5.69 11.60
N ARG A 857 29.78 -5.99 11.38
CA ARG A 857 29.34 -6.92 10.31
C ARG A 857 29.68 -6.38 8.93
N ALA A 858 29.47 -5.07 8.70
CA ALA A 858 29.84 -4.42 7.45
C ALA A 858 31.36 -4.43 7.26
N ALA A 859 32.14 -4.20 8.32
CA ALA A 859 33.60 -4.35 8.27
C ALA A 859 34.04 -5.78 7.90
N ARG A 860 33.39 -6.82 8.45
CA ARG A 860 33.67 -8.22 8.07
C ARG A 860 33.36 -8.53 6.62
N GLN A 861 32.23 -8.03 6.13
CA GLN A 861 31.81 -8.20 4.74
C GLN A 861 32.77 -7.46 3.80
N LEU A 862 33.23 -6.27 4.19
CA LEU A 862 34.20 -5.50 3.42
C LEU A 862 35.54 -6.23 3.35
N PHE A 863 36.04 -6.77 4.47
CA PHE A 863 37.23 -7.61 4.48
C PHE A 863 37.10 -8.82 3.56
N GLN A 864 35.97 -9.54 3.63
CA GLN A 864 35.72 -10.68 2.75
C GLN A 864 35.75 -10.26 1.27
N ALA A 865 35.06 -9.18 0.91
CA ALA A 865 35.06 -8.66 -0.46
C ALA A 865 36.48 -8.26 -0.92
N MET A 866 37.29 -7.68 -0.03
CA MET A 866 38.68 -7.37 -0.31
C MET A 866 39.52 -8.62 -0.55
N THR A 867 39.35 -9.68 0.24
CA THR A 867 40.07 -10.95 0.01
C THR A 867 39.65 -11.64 -1.30
N GLU A 868 38.38 -11.56 -1.68
CA GLU A 868 37.89 -12.11 -2.95
C GLU A 868 38.49 -11.34 -4.15
N ARG A 869 38.50 -10.01 -4.09
CA ARG A 869 39.10 -9.16 -5.13
C ARG A 869 40.62 -9.32 -5.22
N GLN A 870 41.29 -9.45 -4.08
CA GLN A 870 42.72 -9.76 -4.05
C GLN A 870 42.99 -11.12 -4.68
N ALA A 871 42.17 -12.14 -4.43
CA ALA A 871 42.33 -13.45 -5.07
C ALA A 871 42.21 -13.36 -6.61
N TYR A 872 41.27 -12.57 -7.13
CA TYR A 872 41.17 -12.32 -8.58
C TYR A 872 42.38 -11.55 -9.12
N ARG A 873 42.82 -10.50 -8.43
CA ARG A 873 43.99 -9.70 -8.82
C ARG A 873 45.26 -10.56 -8.86
N VAL A 874 45.45 -11.42 -7.86
CA VAL A 874 46.63 -12.29 -7.76
C VAL A 874 46.59 -13.43 -8.77
N ALA A 875 45.40 -13.95 -9.12
CA ALA A 875 45.25 -15.01 -10.12
C ALA A 875 45.68 -14.58 -11.54
N GLU A 876 45.66 -13.28 -11.84
CA GLU A 876 46.08 -12.70 -13.13
C GLU A 876 47.59 -12.40 -13.20
N LEU A 877 48.34 -12.59 -12.11
CA LEU A 877 49.78 -12.38 -12.07
C LEU A 877 50.52 -13.61 -12.61
N SER A 878 51.51 -13.39 -13.48
CA SER A 878 52.29 -14.47 -14.09
C SER A 878 53.31 -15.12 -13.14
N ASP A 879 53.77 -14.40 -12.11
CA ASP A 879 54.65 -14.88 -11.05
C ASP A 879 54.15 -14.36 -9.69
N ILE A 880 53.71 -15.26 -8.80
CA ILE A 880 53.09 -14.93 -7.50
C ILE A 880 54.13 -15.05 -6.38
N SER A 881 54.32 -13.99 -5.59
CA SER A 881 55.14 -14.05 -4.37
C SER A 881 54.30 -14.26 -3.10
N GLU A 882 54.93 -14.71 -2.01
CA GLU A 882 54.28 -14.82 -0.69
C GLU A 882 53.72 -13.46 -0.21
N SER A 883 54.42 -12.37 -0.53
CA SER A 883 53.96 -11.01 -0.23
C SER A 883 52.66 -10.66 -0.97
N ASP A 884 52.47 -11.13 -2.21
CA ASP A 884 51.27 -10.84 -3.00
C ASP A 884 50.04 -11.55 -2.43
N LEU A 885 50.23 -12.75 -1.86
CA LEU A 885 49.19 -13.54 -1.22
C LEU A 885 48.75 -12.96 0.13
N MET A 886 49.64 -12.22 0.81
CA MET A 886 49.37 -11.64 2.13
C MET A 886 48.95 -10.16 2.08
N THR A 887 49.15 -9.45 0.96
CA THR A 887 48.94 -7.99 0.93
C THR A 887 47.59 -7.58 0.32
N LEU A 888 46.83 -6.79 1.08
CA LEU A 888 45.60 -6.10 0.62
C LEU A 888 45.89 -4.64 0.25
N THR A 889 45.53 -4.25 -0.97
CA THR A 889 45.79 -2.92 -1.55
C THR A 889 44.50 -2.13 -1.75
N PRO A 890 44.55 -0.82 -2.10
CA PRO A 890 43.35 -0.03 -2.39
C PRO A 890 42.48 -0.60 -3.51
N ASP A 891 43.08 -1.27 -4.50
CA ASP A 891 42.36 -1.84 -5.64
C ASP A 891 41.47 -3.02 -5.25
N ASP A 892 41.70 -3.58 -4.06
CA ASP A 892 40.90 -4.67 -3.52
C ASP A 892 39.59 -4.16 -2.87
N LEU A 893 39.42 -2.84 -2.68
CA LEU A 893 38.18 -2.26 -2.16
C LEU A 893 37.01 -2.33 -3.17
N PRO A 894 35.75 -2.53 -2.71
CA PRO A 894 34.51 -2.56 -3.50
C PRO A 894 34.24 -1.41 -4.47
#